data_AF-A0A814JTZ5-F1
#
_entry.id   AF-A0A814JTZ5-F1
#
_cell.length_a   1.000
_cell.length_b   1.000
_cell.length_c   1.000
_cell.angle_alpha   90.00
_cell.angle_beta   90.00
_cell.angle_gamma   90.00
#
_symmetry.space_group_name_H-M   'P 1'
#
loop_
_entity.id
_entity.type
_entity.pdbx_description
1 polymer ?
#
loop_
_entity_poly.entity_id
_entity_poly.type
_entity_poly.pdbx_seq_one_letter_code
_entity_poly.pdbx_strand_id
1 'polypeptide(L)'
;MNGMWLLSAILFVAAFNAVIGCKHSHSAALSQIQSVGIGISSSGGCSNRNNPKCTSLEQVNCNAIRCLRTLKTSSGCPITVTGGTETGHAGGTYSHSNGYKIDISLNSCINSYITKQFPFIGKRGDGASQYKASSGNVYAQEGNHWDITFTAQFITVVNSSHFLGGTINWRIQNSSIHSTWVAILITQTYSWTYTPGKCDHGQIATHQAVSGSAGTLTCSPSCPTGFGSVSAVPYCTDVSSLNGIAVGQRSDIVLIPAGSDFSAIYASGAWGSLTLGGFGWSISSHIKLVRRSDNGMFNNAPVATVMSPIIIQQNRKTLIPISVSDADGDIVLCRWATTSNGVDECGSVCPSHSLPANTVIYPNCTIEVTGTIAGSRYAIALMAEDFINSTSTTPLSSVPVQFLLEVFTPSSCSNLPEVSLNGKSCTPIKVNETFTSQLLGINDCGENVTIIDISTLSFSGMTQGSLDKLSSHIYYKNLTWTPTIDQLGYQVMCAIALNSQHAQSSQHCFTFYVTENGTDTCPGVIDNSTTTILSTSTSTSTSTSTSTSTSTSTSTSTSTSTSTQILTSNCINWPLIASLAALACLTTTCNCCLLSHWYKGYKNKRQRKSDKYDSSKISTSLISTSKTSSTVMPVNTVCSVSNENMHKSNIDETPVNRIEGKDLCFTKLYTNYYSLKVDNHKPRNFMSKFHYPNRNPFITSSNELNSSIEPLNLDQNLTMVSSNSVLS
;
A
#
# COMPACT_ATOMS: atom_id res chain seq x y z
N MET A 1 -19.76 -32.36 0.43
CA MET A 1 -20.48 -32.05 -0.83
C MET A 1 -19.54 -31.26 -1.73
N ASN A 2 -18.73 -31.95 -2.54
CA ASN A 2 -17.45 -31.39 -3.03
C ASN A 2 -17.44 -31.32 -4.57
N GLY A 3 -18.18 -30.38 -5.16
CA GLY A 3 -18.29 -30.29 -6.64
C GLY A 3 -18.71 -28.96 -7.25
N MET A 4 -18.93 -27.89 -6.46
CA MET A 4 -19.52 -26.62 -6.95
C MET A 4 -18.57 -25.42 -7.02
N TRP A 5 -17.32 -25.54 -6.55
CA TRP A 5 -16.41 -24.39 -6.42
C TRP A 5 -15.35 -24.26 -7.55
N LEU A 6 -15.03 -25.33 -8.28
CA LEU A 6 -14.07 -25.26 -9.40
C LEU A 6 -14.58 -24.39 -10.58
N LEU A 7 -15.90 -24.29 -10.77
CA LEU A 7 -16.50 -23.49 -11.83
C LEU A 7 -16.33 -21.97 -11.61
N SER A 8 -16.24 -21.51 -10.36
CA SER A 8 -16.06 -20.08 -10.05
C SER A 8 -14.66 -19.56 -10.42
N ALA A 9 -13.63 -20.41 -10.29
CA ALA A 9 -12.25 -20.03 -10.63
C ALA A 9 -12.06 -19.84 -12.15
N ILE A 10 -12.64 -20.73 -12.97
CA ILE A 10 -12.51 -20.67 -14.43
C ILE A 10 -13.29 -19.48 -15.02
N LEU A 11 -14.43 -19.09 -14.43
CA LEU A 11 -15.16 -17.90 -14.87
C LEU A 11 -14.39 -16.58 -14.67
N PHE A 12 -13.54 -16.48 -13.64
CA PHE A 12 -12.84 -15.21 -13.33
C PHE A 12 -11.68 -14.92 -14.28
N VAL A 13 -10.96 -15.93 -14.77
CA VAL A 13 -9.88 -15.75 -15.76
C VAL A 13 -10.44 -15.36 -17.13
N ALA A 14 -11.64 -15.87 -17.49
CA ALA A 14 -12.32 -15.47 -18.72
C ALA A 14 -12.80 -14.00 -18.72
N ALA A 15 -13.10 -13.44 -17.54
CA ALA A 15 -13.69 -12.11 -17.41
C ALA A 15 -12.78 -10.94 -17.85
N PHE A 16 -11.44 -11.10 -17.76
CA PHE A 16 -10.50 -10.00 -18.03
C PHE A 16 -10.16 -9.77 -19.51
N ASN A 17 -10.51 -10.68 -20.42
CA ASN A 17 -10.37 -10.47 -21.87
C ASN A 17 -11.65 -9.97 -22.56
N ALA A 18 -12.77 -9.86 -21.84
CA ALA A 18 -14.07 -9.41 -22.37
C ALA A 18 -14.30 -7.88 -22.27
N VAL A 19 -13.21 -7.10 -22.16
CA VAL A 19 -13.23 -5.68 -21.74
C VAL A 19 -13.49 -4.71 -22.90
N ILE A 20 -13.78 -5.22 -24.11
CA ILE A 20 -14.46 -4.45 -25.17
C ILE A 20 -15.69 -5.24 -25.59
N GLY A 21 -16.88 -4.72 -25.29
CA GLY A 21 -18.16 -5.33 -25.67
C GLY A 21 -18.97 -5.98 -24.54
N CYS A 22 -18.51 -5.98 -23.29
CA CYS A 22 -19.28 -6.51 -22.15
C CYS A 22 -20.72 -5.97 -22.08
N LYS A 23 -21.69 -6.90 -22.05
CA LYS A 23 -23.13 -6.65 -21.94
C LYS A 23 -23.72 -7.39 -20.73
N HIS A 24 -24.68 -6.78 -20.04
CA HIS A 24 -25.49 -7.45 -19.03
C HIS A 24 -26.89 -7.78 -19.54
N SER A 25 -27.47 -8.87 -19.04
CA SER A 25 -28.92 -9.06 -19.07
C SER A 25 -29.62 -8.08 -18.12
N HIS A 26 -30.92 -7.86 -18.33
CA HIS A 26 -31.69 -6.95 -17.49
C HIS A 26 -31.63 -7.35 -16.00
N SER A 27 -31.73 -8.65 -15.67
CA SER A 27 -31.65 -9.13 -14.28
C SER A 27 -30.27 -8.89 -13.65
N ALA A 28 -29.17 -9.18 -14.38
CA ALA A 28 -27.81 -8.96 -13.89
C ALA A 28 -27.46 -7.47 -13.71
N ALA A 29 -28.05 -6.60 -14.55
CA ALA A 29 -27.95 -5.15 -14.40
C ALA A 29 -28.79 -4.64 -13.22
N LEU A 30 -30.03 -5.13 -13.08
CA LEU A 30 -30.97 -4.74 -12.03
C LEU A 30 -30.44 -5.04 -10.63
N SER A 31 -29.95 -6.27 -10.38
CA SER A 31 -29.37 -6.65 -9.09
C SER A 31 -28.18 -5.76 -8.71
N GLN A 32 -27.35 -5.38 -9.69
CA GLN A 32 -26.21 -4.49 -9.45
C GLN A 32 -26.62 -3.06 -9.07
N ILE A 33 -27.62 -2.47 -9.72
CA ILE A 33 -28.07 -1.11 -9.37
C ILE A 33 -28.85 -1.09 -8.04
N GLN A 34 -29.67 -2.12 -7.79
CA GLN A 34 -30.39 -2.28 -6.53
C GLN A 34 -29.44 -2.48 -5.33
N SER A 35 -28.30 -3.16 -5.51
CA SER A 35 -27.29 -3.36 -4.45
C SER A 35 -26.71 -2.07 -3.84
N VAL A 36 -26.90 -0.92 -4.50
CA VAL A 36 -26.46 0.41 -4.02
C VAL A 36 -27.63 1.39 -3.85
N GLY A 37 -28.88 0.91 -3.81
CA GLY A 37 -30.06 1.77 -3.60
C GLY A 37 -30.38 2.70 -4.77
N ILE A 38 -30.24 2.20 -6.00
CA ILE A 38 -30.82 2.82 -7.21
C ILE A 38 -32.14 2.11 -7.52
N GLY A 39 -33.21 2.89 -7.71
CA GLY A 39 -34.51 2.37 -8.14
C GLY A 39 -34.60 2.20 -9.66
N ILE A 40 -35.66 1.51 -10.11
CA ILE A 40 -36.09 1.48 -11.52
C ILE A 40 -37.60 1.71 -11.56
N SER A 41 -38.09 2.41 -12.58
CA SER A 41 -39.51 2.67 -12.79
C SER A 41 -39.84 2.52 -14.27
N SER A 42 -40.90 1.77 -14.58
CA SER A 42 -41.35 1.50 -15.96
C SER A 42 -42.82 1.83 -16.12
N SER A 43 -43.17 2.65 -17.12
CA SER A 43 -44.55 3.06 -17.38
C SER A 43 -45.45 1.92 -17.86
N GLY A 44 -44.87 0.90 -18.49
CA GLY A 44 -45.55 -0.36 -18.86
C GLY A 44 -45.41 -1.48 -17.83
N GLY A 45 -44.79 -1.24 -16.67
CA GLY A 45 -44.56 -2.26 -15.64
C GLY A 45 -43.68 -3.43 -16.09
N CYS A 46 -42.77 -3.21 -17.05
CA CYS A 46 -42.11 -4.28 -17.79
C CYS A 46 -40.66 -3.97 -18.18
N SER A 47 -39.90 -5.00 -18.54
CA SER A 47 -38.49 -4.93 -18.90
C SER A 47 -38.16 -5.42 -20.32
N ASN A 48 -39.18 -5.78 -21.12
CA ASN A 48 -39.00 -6.22 -22.51
C ASN A 48 -38.48 -5.07 -23.38
N ARG A 49 -37.23 -5.18 -23.81
CA ARG A 49 -36.53 -4.19 -24.62
C ARG A 49 -37.24 -3.83 -25.93
N ASN A 50 -38.00 -4.75 -26.51
CA ASN A 50 -38.67 -4.53 -27.80
C ASN A 50 -40.02 -3.79 -27.66
N ASN A 51 -40.35 -3.27 -26.48
CA ASN A 51 -41.55 -2.49 -26.19
C ASN A 51 -41.18 -1.11 -25.61
N PRO A 52 -41.56 0.01 -26.26
CA PRO A 52 -41.17 1.38 -25.84
C PRO A 52 -41.84 1.87 -24.55
N LYS A 53 -42.73 1.08 -23.92
CA LYS A 53 -43.28 1.35 -22.58
C LYS A 53 -42.49 0.65 -21.45
N CYS A 54 -41.66 -0.32 -21.79
CA CYS A 54 -40.81 -1.01 -20.82
C CYS A 54 -39.56 -0.20 -20.52
N THR A 55 -39.00 -0.34 -19.31
CA THR A 55 -37.69 0.21 -18.98
C THR A 55 -36.71 -0.95 -18.90
N SER A 56 -35.94 -1.14 -19.96
CA SER A 56 -35.08 -2.32 -20.11
C SER A 56 -33.63 -2.00 -19.77
N LEU A 57 -32.91 -3.03 -19.32
CA LEU A 57 -31.46 -3.00 -19.18
C LEU A 57 -30.81 -4.15 -19.96
N GLU A 58 -31.56 -4.72 -20.92
CA GLU A 58 -31.14 -5.89 -21.68
C GLU A 58 -30.08 -5.50 -22.72
N GLN A 59 -28.91 -6.11 -22.62
CA GLN A 59 -27.67 -5.67 -23.28
C GLN A 59 -27.27 -4.21 -22.96
N VAL A 60 -27.52 -3.73 -21.74
CA VAL A 60 -26.84 -2.51 -21.25
C VAL A 60 -25.33 -2.76 -21.20
N ASN A 61 -24.51 -1.77 -21.52
CA ASN A 61 -23.05 -1.91 -21.40
C ASN A 61 -22.67 -2.00 -19.91
N CYS A 62 -21.83 -2.96 -19.54
CA CYS A 62 -21.33 -3.12 -18.17
C CYS A 62 -20.69 -1.84 -17.61
N ASN A 63 -20.10 -1.00 -18.49
CA ASN A 63 -19.55 0.31 -18.16
C ASN A 63 -20.61 1.31 -17.68
N ALA A 64 -21.78 1.33 -18.31
CA ALA A 64 -22.88 2.25 -17.96
C ALA A 64 -23.43 1.92 -16.56
N ILE A 65 -23.65 0.64 -16.26
CA ILE A 65 -24.07 0.18 -14.92
C ILE A 65 -23.01 0.51 -13.86
N ARG A 66 -21.73 0.29 -14.15
CA ARG A 66 -20.64 0.66 -13.21
C ARG A 66 -20.63 2.17 -12.93
N CYS A 67 -20.67 2.99 -13.97
CA CYS A 67 -20.66 4.45 -13.84
C CYS A 67 -21.93 5.00 -13.17
N LEU A 68 -23.09 4.36 -13.36
CA LEU A 68 -24.33 4.73 -12.67
C LEU A 68 -24.26 4.41 -11.17
N ARG A 69 -23.66 3.27 -10.79
CA ARG A 69 -23.34 2.96 -9.38
C ARG A 69 -22.35 3.95 -8.80
N THR A 70 -21.31 4.35 -9.54
CA THR A 70 -20.40 5.43 -9.12
C THR A 70 -21.13 6.75 -8.91
N LEU A 71 -22.03 7.15 -9.83
CA LEU A 71 -22.83 8.37 -9.69
C LEU A 71 -23.71 8.34 -8.42
N LYS A 72 -24.33 7.21 -8.11
CA LYS A 72 -25.09 7.00 -6.87
C LYS A 72 -24.19 7.20 -5.64
N THR A 73 -23.06 6.52 -5.57
CA THR A 73 -22.16 6.57 -4.41
C THR A 73 -21.53 7.96 -4.23
N SER A 74 -21.07 8.61 -5.30
CA SER A 74 -20.41 9.92 -5.24
C SER A 74 -21.37 11.08 -4.98
N SER A 75 -22.65 10.97 -5.36
CA SER A 75 -23.65 12.01 -5.11
C SER A 75 -24.43 11.82 -3.81
N GLY A 76 -24.52 10.59 -3.30
CA GLY A 76 -25.42 10.21 -2.20
C GLY A 76 -26.91 10.28 -2.54
N CYS A 77 -27.29 10.80 -3.71
CA CYS A 77 -28.66 11.17 -4.03
C CYS A 77 -29.60 9.96 -4.25
N PRO A 78 -30.91 10.14 -4.10
CA PRO A 78 -31.89 9.26 -4.73
C PRO A 78 -31.68 9.26 -6.26
N ILE A 79 -31.68 8.08 -6.86
CA ILE A 79 -31.60 7.87 -8.31
C ILE A 79 -32.59 6.76 -8.67
N THR A 80 -33.45 7.03 -9.65
CA THR A 80 -34.37 6.06 -10.23
C THR A 80 -34.17 6.05 -11.74
N VAL A 81 -33.86 4.87 -12.30
CA VAL A 81 -33.79 4.65 -13.74
C VAL A 81 -35.19 4.66 -14.33
N THR A 82 -35.40 5.44 -15.39
CA THR A 82 -36.69 5.59 -16.09
C THR A 82 -36.63 5.09 -17.54
N GLY A 83 -35.44 5.10 -18.15
CA GLY A 83 -35.16 4.60 -19.50
C GLY A 83 -33.78 3.95 -19.56
N GLY A 84 -33.55 3.07 -20.52
CA GLY A 84 -32.35 2.24 -20.60
C GLY A 84 -32.08 1.77 -22.03
N THR A 85 -32.40 0.52 -22.36
CA THR A 85 -32.04 -0.08 -23.66
C THR A 85 -33.21 -0.31 -24.63
N GLU A 86 -34.42 0.03 -24.21
CA GLU A 86 -35.66 -0.17 -24.98
C GLU A 86 -35.68 0.50 -26.37
N THR A 87 -36.61 0.03 -27.21
CA THR A 87 -36.90 0.65 -28.51
C THR A 87 -37.68 1.97 -28.35
N GLY A 88 -37.72 2.77 -29.41
CA GLY A 88 -38.34 4.12 -29.44
C GLY A 88 -37.33 5.27 -29.35
N HIS A 89 -36.11 4.99 -28.91
CA HIS A 89 -35.01 5.95 -28.82
C HIS A 89 -34.23 6.14 -30.14
N ALA A 90 -33.57 7.30 -30.28
CA ALA A 90 -32.73 7.61 -31.44
C ALA A 90 -31.53 6.65 -31.59
N GLY A 91 -31.20 6.29 -32.83
CA GLY A 91 -30.05 5.46 -33.18
C GLY A 91 -28.72 6.23 -33.22
N GLY A 92 -27.61 5.49 -33.14
CA GLY A 92 -26.24 6.02 -33.19
C GLY A 92 -25.25 5.13 -32.43
N THR A 93 -23.95 5.40 -32.55
CA THR A 93 -22.91 4.60 -31.86
C THR A 93 -23.11 4.57 -30.34
N TYR A 94 -23.35 5.74 -29.74
CA TYR A 94 -23.66 5.91 -28.32
C TYR A 94 -25.18 6.13 -28.15
N SER A 95 -25.96 5.06 -28.23
CA SER A 95 -27.43 5.08 -28.08
C SER A 95 -27.93 4.19 -26.93
N HIS A 96 -29.23 4.32 -26.62
CA HIS A 96 -29.99 3.41 -25.75
C HIS A 96 -29.93 1.97 -26.25
N SER A 97 -30.27 1.77 -27.53
CA SER A 97 -30.21 0.46 -28.19
C SER A 97 -28.81 -0.15 -28.21
N ASN A 98 -27.75 0.65 -28.27
CA ASN A 98 -26.37 0.17 -28.13
C ASN A 98 -25.90 0.11 -26.67
N GLY A 99 -26.76 0.37 -25.69
CA GLY A 99 -26.53 0.21 -24.26
C GLY A 99 -25.55 1.22 -23.66
N TYR A 100 -25.35 2.36 -24.32
CA TYR A 100 -24.46 3.45 -23.87
C TYR A 100 -25.21 4.59 -23.19
N LYS A 101 -26.54 4.56 -23.14
CA LYS A 101 -27.38 5.58 -22.51
C LYS A 101 -28.29 4.96 -21.45
N ILE A 102 -28.55 5.70 -20.37
CA ILE A 102 -29.54 5.37 -19.34
C ILE A 102 -30.19 6.68 -18.90
N ASP A 103 -31.51 6.70 -18.78
CA ASP A 103 -32.27 7.86 -18.33
C ASP A 103 -32.59 7.75 -16.85
N ILE A 104 -32.45 8.84 -16.10
CA ILE A 104 -32.84 8.90 -14.69
C ILE A 104 -33.79 10.06 -14.41
N SER A 105 -34.73 9.85 -13.47
CA SER A 105 -35.68 10.86 -13.03
C SER A 105 -34.99 12.08 -12.43
N LEU A 106 -35.43 13.30 -12.77
CA LEU A 106 -34.97 14.52 -12.11
C LEU A 106 -35.35 14.53 -10.62
N ASN A 107 -34.44 15.03 -9.77
CA ASN A 107 -34.74 15.42 -8.39
C ASN A 107 -33.77 16.52 -7.92
N SER A 108 -34.15 17.27 -6.89
CA SER A 108 -33.38 18.43 -6.41
C SER A 108 -31.93 18.10 -6.03
N CYS A 109 -31.69 16.91 -5.46
CA CYS A 109 -30.34 16.44 -5.11
C CYS A 109 -29.50 16.18 -6.35
N ILE A 110 -29.92 15.27 -7.24
CA ILE A 110 -29.10 14.86 -8.40
C ILE A 110 -28.92 16.00 -9.40
N ASN A 111 -29.94 16.86 -9.56
CA ASN A 111 -29.86 18.06 -10.38
C ASN A 111 -28.79 19.03 -9.80
N SER A 112 -28.81 19.26 -8.48
CA SER A 112 -27.81 20.12 -7.81
C SER A 112 -26.40 19.53 -7.87
N TYR A 113 -26.26 18.20 -7.81
CA TYR A 113 -24.97 17.53 -7.93
C TYR A 113 -24.38 17.71 -9.33
N ILE A 114 -25.12 17.29 -10.37
CA ILE A 114 -24.67 17.35 -11.78
C ILE A 114 -24.32 18.79 -12.17
N THR A 115 -25.20 19.76 -11.89
CA THR A 115 -25.02 21.16 -12.33
C THR A 115 -23.93 21.93 -11.57
N LYS A 116 -23.49 21.45 -10.40
CA LYS A 116 -22.39 22.06 -9.62
C LYS A 116 -21.04 21.37 -9.82
N GLN A 117 -21.03 20.04 -9.97
CA GLN A 117 -19.79 19.26 -10.01
C GLN A 117 -19.23 19.07 -11.43
N PHE A 118 -20.08 19.10 -12.46
CA PHE A 118 -19.67 18.83 -13.84
C PHE A 118 -19.72 20.12 -14.68
N PRO A 119 -18.62 20.49 -15.37
CA PRO A 119 -18.62 21.64 -16.28
C PRO A 119 -19.75 21.57 -17.32
N PHE A 120 -20.48 22.68 -17.47
CA PHE A 120 -21.42 22.89 -18.56
C PHE A 120 -20.67 22.99 -19.89
N ILE A 121 -21.09 22.22 -20.90
CA ILE A 121 -20.43 22.14 -22.21
C ILE A 121 -21.27 22.73 -23.36
N GLY A 122 -22.45 23.28 -23.06
CA GLY A 122 -23.35 23.89 -24.03
C GLY A 122 -24.75 23.28 -24.03
N LYS A 123 -25.52 23.57 -25.09
CA LYS A 123 -26.80 22.93 -25.36
C LYS A 123 -26.68 21.99 -26.55
N ARG A 124 -27.36 20.84 -26.49
CA ARG A 124 -27.56 19.96 -27.65
C ARG A 124 -28.55 20.60 -28.63
N GLY A 125 -28.64 20.07 -29.85
CA GLY A 125 -29.46 20.65 -30.95
C GLY A 125 -30.97 20.73 -30.70
N ASP A 126 -31.47 20.04 -29.69
CA ASP A 126 -32.85 20.08 -29.17
C ASP A 126 -33.04 21.12 -28.04
N GLY A 127 -31.96 21.80 -27.62
CA GLY A 127 -31.95 22.78 -26.54
C GLY A 127 -31.66 22.21 -25.15
N ALA A 128 -31.45 20.90 -25.00
CA ALA A 128 -31.11 20.25 -23.74
C ALA A 128 -29.75 20.72 -23.21
N SER A 129 -29.69 21.16 -21.95
CA SER A 129 -28.46 21.63 -21.30
C SER A 129 -27.54 20.45 -21.01
N GLN A 130 -26.29 20.52 -21.46
CA GLN A 130 -25.30 19.44 -21.33
C GLN A 130 -24.18 19.76 -20.35
N TYR A 131 -23.85 18.80 -19.50
CA TYR A 131 -22.75 18.84 -18.53
C TYR A 131 -21.86 17.62 -18.73
N LYS A 132 -20.55 17.73 -18.47
CA LYS A 132 -19.59 16.64 -18.71
C LYS A 132 -18.73 16.35 -17.49
N ALA A 133 -18.74 15.09 -17.04
CA ALA A 133 -17.88 14.64 -15.95
C ALA A 133 -16.43 14.44 -16.42
N SER A 134 -15.48 14.44 -15.48
CA SER A 134 -14.06 14.13 -15.74
C SER A 134 -13.83 12.73 -16.32
N SER A 135 -14.73 11.78 -16.07
CA SER A 135 -14.75 10.45 -16.71
C SER A 135 -15.07 10.49 -18.21
N GLY A 136 -15.46 11.63 -18.76
CA GLY A 136 -15.91 11.81 -20.13
C GLY A 136 -17.43 11.71 -20.31
N ASN A 137 -18.15 11.10 -19.36
CA ASN A 137 -19.61 10.93 -19.42
C ASN A 137 -20.35 12.26 -19.59
N VAL A 138 -21.40 12.28 -20.42
CA VAL A 138 -22.21 13.46 -20.73
C VAL A 138 -23.62 13.31 -20.17
N TYR A 139 -24.11 14.38 -19.53
CA TYR A 139 -25.40 14.47 -18.86
C TYR A 139 -26.22 15.55 -19.55
N ALA A 140 -27.28 15.18 -20.26
CA ALA A 140 -28.17 16.10 -20.97
C ALA A 140 -29.53 16.19 -20.24
N GLN A 141 -30.02 17.40 -19.98
CA GLN A 141 -31.28 17.60 -19.28
C GLN A 141 -32.44 17.75 -20.27
N GLU A 142 -33.18 16.66 -20.51
CA GLU A 142 -34.33 16.60 -21.43
C GLU A 142 -35.66 17.04 -20.76
N GLY A 143 -35.61 18.10 -19.95
CA GLY A 143 -36.78 18.71 -19.30
C GLY A 143 -37.41 17.92 -18.15
N ASN A 144 -37.68 16.62 -18.32
CA ASN A 144 -38.29 15.75 -17.30
C ASN A 144 -37.39 14.59 -16.81
N HIS A 145 -36.26 14.34 -17.48
CA HIS A 145 -35.24 13.36 -17.08
C HIS A 145 -33.81 13.87 -17.39
N TRP A 146 -32.81 13.17 -16.86
CA TRP A 146 -31.43 13.25 -17.33
C TRP A 146 -31.16 12.09 -18.28
N ASP A 147 -30.88 12.41 -19.54
CA ASP A 147 -30.16 11.52 -20.47
C ASP A 147 -28.70 11.47 -20.02
N ILE A 148 -28.21 10.28 -19.67
CA ILE A 148 -26.80 10.05 -19.36
C ILE A 148 -26.16 9.18 -20.43
N THR A 149 -25.26 9.77 -21.21
CA THR A 149 -24.47 9.06 -22.23
C THR A 149 -23.08 8.70 -21.68
N PHE A 150 -22.83 7.40 -21.51
CA PHE A 150 -21.62 6.82 -20.92
C PHE A 150 -20.54 6.59 -21.98
N THR A 151 -19.92 7.68 -22.45
CA THR A 151 -18.86 7.67 -23.47
C THR A 151 -17.47 7.29 -22.94
N ALA A 152 -17.33 7.03 -21.64
CA ALA A 152 -16.06 6.61 -21.05
C ALA A 152 -15.55 5.32 -21.69
N GLN A 153 -14.55 5.42 -22.57
CA GLN A 153 -13.67 4.29 -22.87
C GLN A 153 -13.00 3.84 -21.57
N PHE A 154 -12.47 2.61 -21.57
CA PHE A 154 -11.75 2.10 -20.42
C PHE A 154 -10.49 2.94 -20.16
N ILE A 155 -10.60 3.86 -19.21
CA ILE A 155 -9.56 3.97 -18.19
C ILE A 155 -9.52 2.58 -17.54
N THR A 156 -8.66 1.72 -18.07
CA THR A 156 -8.01 0.74 -17.22
C THR A 156 -7.41 1.55 -16.08
N VAL A 157 -7.92 1.33 -14.87
CA VAL A 157 -7.09 1.56 -13.70
C VAL A 157 -5.96 0.55 -13.85
N VAL A 158 -4.89 0.98 -14.53
CA VAL A 158 -3.60 0.33 -14.44
C VAL A 158 -3.33 0.35 -12.95
N ASN A 159 -3.41 -0.82 -12.32
CA ASN A 159 -3.37 -0.93 -10.87
C ASN A 159 -1.91 -0.77 -10.46
N SER A 160 -1.41 0.46 -10.57
CA SER A 160 -0.01 0.79 -10.39
C SER A 160 0.32 0.48 -8.95
N SER A 161 1.16 -0.54 -8.78
CA SER A 161 1.78 -0.87 -7.50
C SER A 161 2.76 0.25 -7.15
N HIS A 162 2.20 1.36 -6.70
CA HIS A 162 2.87 2.49 -6.11
C HIS A 162 3.45 2.04 -4.77
N PHE A 163 4.76 1.83 -4.74
CA PHE A 163 5.50 1.42 -3.56
C PHE A 163 5.40 2.47 -2.46
N LEU A 164 5.28 2.02 -1.22
CA LEU A 164 5.24 2.86 -0.02
C LEU A 164 6.41 2.59 0.93
N GLY A 165 7.29 1.64 0.60
CA GLY A 165 8.40 1.24 1.46
C GLY A 165 8.44 -0.26 1.75
N GLY A 166 9.43 -0.68 2.52
CA GLY A 166 9.67 -2.07 2.86
C GLY A 166 11.02 -2.30 3.51
N THR A 167 11.34 -3.59 3.68
CA THR A 167 12.62 -4.12 4.17
C THR A 167 12.94 -5.45 3.47
N ILE A 168 14.23 -5.76 3.33
CA ILE A 168 14.74 -7.07 2.93
C ILE A 168 15.76 -7.49 3.99
N ASN A 169 15.35 -8.37 4.91
CA ASN A 169 16.24 -8.92 5.94
C ASN A 169 16.68 -10.35 5.58
N TRP A 170 17.76 -10.84 6.19
CA TRP A 170 18.20 -12.22 6.05
C TRP A 170 18.75 -12.79 7.37
N ARG A 171 18.55 -14.09 7.61
CA ARG A 171 19.11 -14.80 8.78
C ARG A 171 19.61 -16.19 8.40
N ILE A 172 20.55 -16.71 9.17
CA ILE A 172 20.98 -18.11 9.09
C ILE A 172 19.80 -19.02 9.47
N GLN A 173 19.72 -20.20 8.87
CA GLN A 173 18.77 -21.26 9.26
C GLN A 173 19.48 -22.48 9.82
N ASN A 174 20.46 -22.99 9.09
CA ASN A 174 21.30 -24.09 9.55
C ASN A 174 22.68 -23.99 8.90
N SER A 175 23.72 -23.90 9.72
CA SER A 175 25.11 -23.97 9.30
C SER A 175 26.01 -24.29 10.50
N SER A 176 27.17 -24.89 10.23
CA SER A 176 28.21 -25.11 11.25
C SER A 176 29.43 -24.22 11.00
N ILE A 177 30.35 -24.19 11.98
CA ILE A 177 31.70 -23.60 11.83
C ILE A 177 32.55 -24.23 10.70
N HIS A 178 32.08 -25.30 10.06
CA HIS A 178 32.75 -25.99 8.95
C HIS A 178 31.90 -26.09 7.67
N SER A 179 30.66 -25.57 7.67
CA SER A 179 29.83 -25.45 6.47
C SER A 179 30.54 -24.70 5.33
N THR A 180 30.56 -25.32 4.15
CA THR A 180 30.97 -24.71 2.86
C THR A 180 29.79 -24.11 2.10
N TRP A 181 28.57 -24.54 2.41
CA TRP A 181 27.30 -23.98 1.96
C TRP A 181 26.46 -23.60 3.18
N VAL A 182 25.78 -22.46 3.10
CA VAL A 182 25.01 -21.83 4.18
C VAL A 182 23.56 -21.70 3.74
N ALA A 183 22.63 -22.22 4.56
CA ALA A 183 21.20 -21.98 4.38
C ALA A 183 20.82 -20.65 5.03
N ILE A 184 20.35 -19.69 4.24
CA ILE A 184 19.83 -18.42 4.72
C ILE A 184 18.35 -18.28 4.34
N LEU A 185 17.55 -17.75 5.27
CA LEU A 185 16.17 -17.33 5.05
C LEU A 185 16.20 -15.83 4.70
N ILE A 186 15.77 -15.48 3.50
CA ILE A 186 15.60 -14.07 3.07
C ILE A 186 14.13 -13.71 3.28
N THR A 187 13.86 -12.73 4.14
CA THR A 187 12.52 -12.22 4.43
C THR A 187 12.33 -10.83 3.83
N GLN A 188 11.43 -10.75 2.86
CA GLN A 188 11.03 -9.54 2.14
C GLN A 188 9.70 -9.05 2.68
N THR A 189 9.58 -7.77 3.04
CA THR A 189 8.29 -7.16 3.43
C THR A 189 8.09 -5.86 2.67
N TYR A 190 6.99 -5.72 1.92
CA TYR A 190 6.73 -4.59 1.02
C TYR A 190 5.34 -3.99 1.25
N SER A 191 5.29 -2.66 1.36
CA SER A 191 4.06 -1.87 1.45
C SER A 191 3.72 -1.23 0.11
N TRP A 192 2.44 -1.29 -0.27
CA TRP A 192 1.93 -0.76 -1.53
C TRP A 192 0.69 0.11 -1.28
N THR A 193 0.44 1.08 -2.16
CA THR A 193 -0.78 1.89 -2.11
C THR A 193 -2.02 1.01 -2.22
N TYR A 194 -2.93 1.12 -1.24
CA TYR A 194 -4.18 0.36 -1.22
C TYR A 194 -5.06 0.69 -2.43
N THR A 195 -5.51 -0.35 -3.10
CA THR A 195 -6.65 -0.31 -4.02
C THR A 195 -7.55 -1.53 -3.76
N PRO A 196 -8.86 -1.44 -4.01
CA PRO A 196 -9.77 -2.58 -3.81
C PRO A 196 -9.31 -3.84 -4.56
N GLY A 197 -9.17 -4.95 -3.85
CA GLY A 197 -8.66 -6.22 -4.38
C GLY A 197 -7.13 -6.31 -4.49
N LYS A 198 -6.36 -5.40 -3.87
CA LYS A 198 -4.90 -5.53 -3.73
C LYS A 198 -4.51 -6.46 -2.58
N CYS A 199 -5.06 -6.19 -1.41
CA CYS A 199 -5.19 -7.11 -0.27
C CYS A 199 -6.54 -6.86 0.40
N ASP A 200 -7.08 -7.88 1.06
CA ASP A 200 -8.19 -7.79 2.02
C ASP A 200 -8.02 -8.90 3.10
N HIS A 201 -8.86 -8.89 4.14
CA HIS A 201 -8.79 -9.86 5.24
C HIS A 201 -8.97 -11.32 4.77
N GLY A 202 -9.70 -11.56 3.68
CA GLY A 202 -9.84 -12.88 3.07
C GLY A 202 -8.56 -13.30 2.33
N GLN A 203 -7.93 -12.39 1.60
CA GLN A 203 -6.62 -12.61 0.97
C GLN A 203 -5.52 -12.89 2.02
N ILE A 204 -5.54 -12.22 3.18
CA ILE A 204 -4.63 -12.48 4.30
C ILE A 204 -4.90 -13.88 4.88
N ALA A 205 -6.15 -14.16 5.28
CA ALA A 205 -6.52 -15.45 5.90
C ALA A 205 -6.38 -16.67 4.96
N THR A 206 -6.33 -16.46 3.64
CA THR A 206 -6.09 -17.52 2.64
C THR A 206 -4.71 -17.43 1.98
N HIS A 207 -3.77 -16.68 2.58
CA HIS A 207 -2.38 -16.55 2.17
C HIS A 207 -2.19 -16.28 0.66
N GLN A 208 -2.91 -15.30 0.13
CA GLN A 208 -2.88 -14.92 -1.28
C GLN A 208 -1.79 -13.88 -1.56
N ALA A 209 -1.24 -13.91 -2.77
CA ALA A 209 -0.25 -12.93 -3.24
C ALA A 209 -0.85 -11.51 -3.33
N VAL A 210 -0.04 -10.49 -3.02
CA VAL A 210 -0.44 -9.07 -3.14
C VAL A 210 -0.69 -8.73 -4.61
N SER A 211 -1.94 -8.39 -4.97
CA SER A 211 -2.32 -8.24 -6.38
C SER A 211 -1.53 -7.12 -7.07
N GLY A 212 -0.98 -7.43 -8.25
CA GLY A 212 -0.16 -6.50 -9.04
C GLY A 212 1.26 -6.29 -8.51
N SER A 213 1.72 -7.03 -7.50
CA SER A 213 3.16 -7.18 -7.24
C SER A 213 3.78 -8.16 -8.26
N ALA A 214 5.05 -7.96 -8.61
CA ALA A 214 5.74 -8.73 -9.65
C ALA A 214 7.27 -8.64 -9.51
N GLY A 215 7.97 -9.62 -10.08
CA GLY A 215 9.42 -9.63 -10.22
C GLY A 215 10.14 -10.63 -9.31
N THR A 216 11.46 -10.51 -9.30
CA THR A 216 12.41 -11.34 -8.56
C THR A 216 13.48 -10.44 -7.94
N LEU A 217 14.19 -10.95 -6.93
CA LEU A 217 15.43 -10.32 -6.49
C LEU A 217 16.49 -10.42 -7.61
N THR A 218 17.29 -9.38 -7.70
CA THR A 218 18.52 -9.29 -8.51
C THR A 218 19.70 -9.11 -7.56
N CYS A 219 20.95 -9.09 -8.05
CA CYS A 219 22.10 -8.88 -7.18
C CYS A 219 23.19 -8.03 -7.81
N SER A 220 23.94 -7.29 -6.97
CA SER A 220 25.18 -6.59 -7.33
C SER A 220 26.33 -7.11 -6.45
N PRO A 221 27.55 -7.36 -6.99
CA PRO A 221 27.93 -7.23 -8.40
C PRO A 221 27.36 -8.35 -9.28
N SER A 222 27.00 -9.50 -8.71
CA SER A 222 26.32 -10.62 -9.37
C SER A 222 25.68 -11.54 -8.32
N CYS A 223 24.69 -12.35 -8.71
CA CYS A 223 24.11 -13.33 -7.80
C CYS A 223 25.04 -14.56 -7.68
N PRO A 224 25.38 -15.03 -6.46
CA PRO A 224 26.18 -16.23 -6.27
C PRO A 224 25.43 -17.50 -6.69
N THR A 225 26.19 -18.57 -6.96
CA THR A 225 25.63 -19.90 -7.24
C THR A 225 24.68 -20.32 -6.12
N GLY A 226 23.51 -20.85 -6.46
CA GLY A 226 22.50 -21.30 -5.49
C GLY A 226 21.53 -20.22 -4.99
N PHE A 227 21.74 -18.94 -5.29
CA PHE A 227 20.73 -17.89 -5.07
C PHE A 227 19.48 -18.08 -5.93
N GLY A 228 19.66 -18.54 -7.17
CA GLY A 228 18.57 -18.90 -8.07
C GLY A 228 17.70 -17.69 -8.46
N SER A 229 16.38 -17.87 -8.40
CA SER A 229 15.37 -16.89 -8.84
C SER A 229 14.37 -16.60 -7.70
N VAL A 230 14.86 -15.99 -6.62
CA VAL A 230 14.01 -15.58 -5.47
C VAL A 230 12.91 -14.63 -5.94
N SER A 231 11.64 -14.96 -5.66
CA SER A 231 10.51 -14.13 -6.09
C SER A 231 10.35 -12.90 -5.21
N ALA A 232 10.01 -11.76 -5.81
CA ALA A 232 9.66 -10.53 -5.09
C ALA A 232 8.14 -10.30 -5.02
N VAL A 233 7.36 -11.39 -5.11
CA VAL A 233 5.89 -11.39 -5.01
C VAL A 233 5.49 -11.85 -3.59
N PRO A 234 5.15 -10.92 -2.68
CA PRO A 234 4.76 -11.26 -1.32
C PRO A 234 3.30 -11.71 -1.20
N TYR A 235 2.99 -12.35 -0.07
CA TYR A 235 1.66 -12.74 0.36
C TYR A 235 1.09 -11.68 1.32
N CYS A 236 -0.20 -11.36 1.22
CA CYS A 236 -0.84 -10.33 2.04
C CYS A 236 -0.72 -10.65 3.54
N THR A 237 -0.24 -9.68 4.33
CA THR A 237 -0.17 -9.75 5.80
C THR A 237 -1.06 -8.73 6.48
N ASP A 238 -1.21 -7.53 5.88
CA ASP A 238 -1.96 -6.42 6.46
C ASP A 238 -2.68 -5.60 5.39
N VAL A 239 -3.76 -4.95 5.79
CA VAL A 239 -4.51 -4.01 4.95
C VAL A 239 -5.06 -2.88 5.81
N SER A 240 -4.95 -1.65 5.32
CA SER A 240 -5.73 -0.52 5.83
C SER A 240 -6.13 0.40 4.69
N SER A 241 -7.44 0.51 4.45
CA SER A 241 -8.00 1.45 3.50
C SER A 241 -7.96 2.90 3.99
N LEU A 242 -7.80 3.13 5.30
CA LEU A 242 -7.75 4.45 5.93
C LEU A 242 -6.31 4.98 6.02
N ASN A 243 -5.33 4.12 6.31
CA ASN A 243 -3.91 4.43 6.19
C ASN A 243 -3.40 4.35 4.73
N GLY A 244 -4.25 3.86 3.81
CA GLY A 244 -3.97 3.80 2.37
C GLY A 244 -2.98 2.71 1.96
N ILE A 245 -2.85 1.62 2.73
CA ILE A 245 -1.83 0.57 2.52
C ILE A 245 -2.40 -0.84 2.30
N ALA A 246 -1.68 -1.61 1.50
CA ALA A 246 -1.73 -3.06 1.44
C ALA A 246 -0.29 -3.59 1.61
N VAL A 247 -0.08 -4.44 2.61
CA VAL A 247 1.25 -4.96 2.97
C VAL A 247 1.29 -6.45 2.65
N GLY A 248 2.46 -6.92 2.22
CA GLY A 248 2.73 -8.35 2.22
C GLY A 248 4.16 -8.69 2.58
N GLN A 249 4.34 -9.91 3.05
CA GLN A 249 5.60 -10.53 3.38
C GLN A 249 5.86 -11.79 2.56
N ARG A 250 7.12 -12.13 2.37
CA ARG A 250 7.59 -13.42 1.84
C ARG A 250 8.86 -13.82 2.55
N SER A 251 9.03 -15.12 2.80
CA SER A 251 10.34 -15.66 3.14
C SER A 251 10.66 -16.84 2.22
N ASP A 252 11.86 -16.85 1.65
CA ASP A 252 12.38 -17.96 0.84
C ASP A 252 13.75 -18.38 1.41
N ILE A 253 14.03 -19.69 1.43
CA ILE A 253 15.35 -20.22 1.82
C ILE A 253 16.21 -20.38 0.57
N VAL A 254 17.44 -19.86 0.60
CA VAL A 254 18.46 -20.08 -0.44
C VAL A 254 19.73 -20.68 0.16
N LEU A 255 20.44 -21.45 -0.67
CA LEU A 255 21.66 -22.16 -0.26
C LEU A 255 22.86 -21.54 -0.98
N ILE A 256 23.73 -20.86 -0.23
CA ILE A 256 24.77 -19.97 -0.78
C ILE A 256 26.17 -20.44 -0.33
N PRO A 257 27.22 -20.36 -1.17
CA PRO A 257 28.58 -20.67 -0.75
C PRO A 257 29.08 -19.77 0.38
N ALA A 258 29.77 -20.37 1.35
CA ALA A 258 30.52 -19.63 2.36
C ALA A 258 31.60 -18.76 1.70
N GLY A 259 31.80 -17.55 2.22
CA GLY A 259 32.66 -16.52 1.63
C GLY A 259 32.00 -15.63 0.58
N SER A 260 30.71 -15.83 0.26
CA SER A 260 29.97 -14.92 -0.63
C SER A 260 29.74 -13.55 0.02
N ASP A 261 29.92 -12.47 -0.75
CA ASP A 261 29.71 -11.08 -0.36
C ASP A 261 29.02 -10.37 -1.54
N PHE A 262 27.75 -9.99 -1.38
CA PHE A 262 26.90 -9.45 -2.44
C PHE A 262 25.69 -8.70 -1.87
N SER A 263 25.07 -7.82 -2.65
CA SER A 263 23.79 -7.20 -2.29
C SER A 263 22.63 -7.81 -3.06
N ALA A 264 21.55 -8.20 -2.38
CA ALA A 264 20.29 -8.65 -2.96
C ALA A 264 19.32 -7.46 -3.10
N ILE A 265 18.81 -7.22 -4.32
CA ILE A 265 18.20 -5.96 -4.74
C ILE A 265 16.82 -6.20 -5.39
N TYR A 266 15.82 -5.44 -4.95
CA TYR A 266 14.53 -5.28 -5.65
C TYR A 266 14.36 -3.80 -6.03
N ALA A 267 13.99 -3.52 -7.28
CA ALA A 267 13.91 -2.13 -7.78
C ALA A 267 12.81 -1.94 -8.82
N SER A 268 12.18 -0.77 -8.84
CA SER A 268 11.22 -0.38 -9.89
C SER A 268 10.95 1.13 -9.96
N GLY A 269 10.19 1.56 -10.98
CA GLY A 269 10.02 2.97 -11.36
C GLY A 269 8.82 3.72 -10.75
N ALA A 270 8.20 3.24 -9.67
CA ALA A 270 6.96 3.84 -9.16
C ALA A 270 6.83 3.80 -7.63
N TRP A 271 7.06 4.96 -6.99
CA TRP A 271 6.57 5.27 -5.65
C TRP A 271 5.08 5.65 -5.65
N GLY A 272 4.46 5.70 -4.47
CA GLY A 272 3.30 6.57 -4.24
C GLY A 272 3.65 8.04 -4.44
N SER A 273 2.63 8.90 -4.60
CA SER A 273 2.85 10.33 -4.87
C SER A 273 3.76 10.97 -3.80
N LEU A 274 4.87 11.57 -4.22
CA LEU A 274 5.83 12.30 -3.38
C LEU A 274 5.88 13.79 -3.75
N THR A 275 6.35 14.61 -2.82
CA THR A 275 6.68 16.02 -3.01
C THR A 275 8.09 16.22 -3.57
N LEU A 276 9.00 15.29 -3.31
CA LEU A 276 10.39 15.27 -3.79
C LEU A 276 10.78 13.85 -4.23
N GLY A 277 11.54 13.72 -5.32
CA GLY A 277 11.93 12.42 -5.90
C GLY A 277 10.75 11.64 -6.51
N GLY A 278 10.82 10.30 -6.47
CA GLY A 278 9.67 9.42 -6.75
C GLY A 278 9.69 8.67 -8.10
N PHE A 279 10.61 8.99 -9.00
CA PHE A 279 10.81 8.33 -10.31
C PHE A 279 11.22 6.85 -10.23
N GLY A 280 11.54 6.35 -9.04
CA GLY A 280 11.85 4.95 -8.77
C GLY A 280 12.45 4.71 -7.38
N TRP A 281 12.45 3.46 -6.98
CA TRP A 281 13.05 2.92 -5.76
C TRP A 281 14.00 1.79 -6.15
N SER A 282 15.04 1.64 -5.35
CA SER A 282 15.82 0.43 -5.21
C SER A 282 15.87 0.12 -3.73
N ILE A 283 15.64 -1.13 -3.33
CA ILE A 283 15.78 -1.60 -1.95
C ILE A 283 16.77 -2.77 -1.97
N SER A 284 17.88 -2.60 -1.26
CA SER A 284 19.10 -3.42 -1.39
C SER A 284 19.59 -3.90 -0.03
N SER A 285 19.68 -5.21 0.17
CA SER A 285 20.20 -5.84 1.40
C SER A 285 21.56 -6.42 1.17
N HIS A 286 22.56 -6.03 1.96
CA HIS A 286 23.93 -6.56 1.86
C HIS A 286 24.03 -7.88 2.62
N ILE A 287 24.43 -8.93 1.92
CA ILE A 287 24.50 -10.32 2.38
C ILE A 287 25.96 -10.78 2.30
N LYS A 288 26.53 -11.10 3.46
CA LYS A 288 27.94 -11.44 3.61
C LYS A 288 28.10 -12.67 4.47
N LEU A 289 28.46 -13.77 3.82
CA LEU A 289 28.60 -15.09 4.42
C LEU A 289 30.06 -15.40 4.70
N VAL A 290 30.81 -14.38 5.15
CA VAL A 290 32.17 -14.51 5.66
C VAL A 290 32.09 -14.87 7.15
N ARG A 291 33.00 -15.72 7.62
CA ARG A 291 33.03 -16.10 9.04
C ARG A 291 33.50 -14.94 9.89
N ARG A 292 32.80 -14.67 11.00
CA ARG A 292 33.14 -13.61 11.94
C ARG A 292 34.51 -13.89 12.61
N SER A 293 35.28 -12.85 12.89
CA SER A 293 36.64 -12.97 13.44
C SER A 293 36.70 -13.16 14.96
N ASP A 294 35.58 -12.98 15.66
CA ASP A 294 35.41 -13.18 17.11
C ASP A 294 35.11 -14.65 17.47
N ASN A 295 34.23 -15.30 16.71
CA ASN A 295 33.63 -16.59 17.07
C ASN A 295 33.61 -17.64 15.94
N GLY A 296 33.98 -17.29 14.70
CA GLY A 296 34.01 -18.20 13.55
C GLY A 296 32.65 -18.62 12.98
N MET A 297 31.55 -18.15 13.56
CA MET A 297 30.18 -18.34 13.07
C MET A 297 29.93 -17.47 11.83
N PHE A 298 28.77 -17.65 11.18
CA PHE A 298 28.23 -16.68 10.22
C PHE A 298 27.29 -15.72 10.93
N ASN A 299 27.12 -14.55 10.33
CA ASN A 299 26.31 -13.46 10.86
C ASN A 299 24.81 -13.64 10.59
N ASN A 300 23.96 -13.16 11.50
CA ASN A 300 22.54 -12.88 11.26
C ASN A 300 22.34 -11.37 11.10
N ALA A 301 21.59 -10.92 10.09
CA ALA A 301 21.38 -9.49 9.87
C ALA A 301 20.28 -8.90 10.79
N PRO A 302 20.40 -7.62 11.19
CA PRO A 302 19.51 -7.01 12.18
C PRO A 302 18.10 -6.83 11.62
N VAL A 303 17.10 -7.25 12.40
CA VAL A 303 15.69 -7.04 12.10
C VAL A 303 15.38 -5.54 12.23
N ALA A 304 15.39 -4.82 11.11
CA ALA A 304 15.06 -3.41 11.02
C ALA A 304 13.70 -3.20 10.33
N THR A 305 12.76 -2.55 11.02
CA THR A 305 11.36 -2.42 10.56
C THR A 305 10.67 -1.13 11.02
N VAL A 306 9.73 -0.65 10.20
CA VAL A 306 8.92 0.56 10.45
C VAL A 306 7.63 0.55 9.62
N MET A 307 6.54 1.07 10.19
CA MET A 307 5.27 1.33 9.51
C MET A 307 5.44 2.31 8.36
N SER A 308 4.55 2.23 7.37
CA SER A 308 4.39 3.25 6.33
C SER A 308 2.90 3.47 6.06
N PRO A 309 2.45 4.72 5.78
CA PRO A 309 3.15 5.97 6.05
C PRO A 309 3.23 6.28 7.57
N ILE A 310 4.29 6.99 7.97
CA ILE A 310 4.35 7.71 9.25
C ILE A 310 3.81 9.13 9.02
N ILE A 311 2.81 9.54 9.80
CA ILE A 311 2.18 10.86 9.71
C ILE A 311 2.72 11.77 10.82
N ILE A 312 3.30 12.91 10.44
CA ILE A 312 3.84 13.92 11.36
C ILE A 312 3.07 15.24 11.28
N GLN A 313 3.09 15.99 12.37
CA GLN A 313 2.38 17.27 12.49
C GLN A 313 3.20 18.43 11.92
N GLN A 314 2.57 19.27 11.09
CA GLN A 314 3.23 20.42 10.44
C GLN A 314 3.87 21.37 11.47
N ASN A 315 5.09 21.83 11.16
CA ASN A 315 5.89 22.76 11.97
C ASN A 315 6.21 22.27 13.39
N ARG A 316 6.07 20.96 13.67
CA ARG A 316 6.60 20.33 14.88
C ARG A 316 7.82 19.48 14.53
N LYS A 317 8.82 19.50 15.41
CA LYS A 317 9.95 18.56 15.37
C LYS A 317 9.43 17.20 15.85
N THR A 318 9.67 16.15 15.07
CA THR A 318 9.33 14.77 15.42
C THR A 318 10.57 13.91 15.42
N LEU A 319 10.70 13.06 16.44
CA LEU A 319 11.67 11.98 16.50
C LEU A 319 10.96 10.68 16.10
N ILE A 320 11.52 9.97 15.13
CA ILE A 320 10.99 8.69 14.63
C ILE A 320 12.04 7.61 14.93
N PRO A 321 11.87 6.80 15.99
CA PRO A 321 12.73 5.65 16.24
C PRO A 321 12.36 4.50 15.28
N ILE A 322 13.34 3.99 14.55
CA ILE A 322 13.20 2.75 13.77
C ILE A 322 13.36 1.58 14.74
N SER A 323 12.49 0.57 14.64
CA SER A 323 12.62 -0.64 15.44
C SER A 323 13.74 -1.49 14.86
N VAL A 324 14.85 -1.60 15.59
CA VAL A 324 15.99 -2.45 15.26
C VAL A 324 16.24 -3.46 16.39
N SER A 325 16.53 -4.71 16.02
CA SER A 325 16.94 -5.76 16.94
C SER A 325 17.93 -6.68 16.25
N ASP A 326 19.02 -7.01 16.93
CA ASP A 326 20.00 -7.98 16.44
C ASP A 326 19.86 -9.35 17.13
N ALA A 327 20.34 -10.41 16.47
CA ALA A 327 20.28 -11.78 16.96
C ALA A 327 21.61 -12.33 17.51
N ASP A 328 22.75 -11.78 17.08
CA ASP A 328 24.09 -12.23 17.47
C ASP A 328 24.67 -11.41 18.65
N GLY A 329 24.11 -10.24 18.93
CA GLY A 329 24.50 -9.32 20.00
C GLY A 329 25.30 -8.10 19.53
N ASP A 330 25.29 -7.80 18.24
CA ASP A 330 26.11 -6.75 17.63
C ASP A 330 25.60 -5.33 17.88
N ILE A 331 26.48 -4.36 17.64
CA ILE A 331 26.14 -2.94 17.68
C ILE A 331 25.51 -2.56 16.34
N VAL A 332 24.19 -2.35 16.34
CA VAL A 332 23.47 -1.83 15.17
C VAL A 332 23.57 -0.30 15.14
N LEU A 333 24.02 0.24 14.01
CA LEU A 333 24.03 1.67 13.71
C LEU A 333 23.21 1.94 12.44
N CYS A 334 22.57 3.10 12.34
CA CYS A 334 21.87 3.51 11.13
C CYS A 334 22.53 4.71 10.41
N ARG A 335 22.47 4.66 9.07
CA ARG A 335 22.88 5.74 8.16
C ARG A 335 21.85 5.96 7.06
N TRP A 336 21.95 7.06 6.33
CA TRP A 336 21.17 7.23 5.09
C TRP A 336 21.61 6.22 4.01
N ALA A 337 20.65 5.83 3.17
CA ALA A 337 20.89 5.02 1.99
C ALA A 337 21.58 5.86 0.88
N THR A 338 22.39 5.21 0.05
CA THR A 338 23.31 5.85 -0.90
C THR A 338 23.30 5.18 -2.28
N THR A 339 23.85 5.89 -3.26
CA THR A 339 24.26 5.35 -4.56
C THR A 339 25.79 5.29 -4.61
N SER A 340 26.37 4.30 -3.92
CA SER A 340 27.82 4.16 -3.74
C SER A 340 28.32 2.75 -4.03
N ASN A 341 29.62 2.59 -4.30
CA ASN A 341 30.31 1.31 -4.47
C ASN A 341 29.70 0.33 -5.53
N GLY A 342 28.90 0.82 -6.48
CA GLY A 342 28.23 -0.02 -7.49
C GLY A 342 26.90 -0.62 -7.01
N VAL A 343 26.36 -0.14 -5.89
CA VAL A 343 25.05 -0.49 -5.36
C VAL A 343 24.18 0.77 -5.32
N ASP A 344 22.90 0.61 -5.66
CA ASP A 344 21.88 1.63 -5.49
C ASP A 344 20.94 1.19 -4.35
N GLU A 345 21.03 1.85 -3.20
CA GLU A 345 20.29 1.50 -1.99
C GLU A 345 18.93 2.23 -1.88
N CYS A 346 18.59 3.12 -2.84
CA CYS A 346 17.50 4.09 -2.66
C CYS A 346 16.85 4.64 -3.95
N GLY A 347 17.39 4.38 -5.14
CA GLY A 347 16.86 4.87 -6.41
C GLY A 347 16.76 6.40 -6.47
N SER A 348 15.57 6.90 -6.83
CA SER A 348 15.32 8.34 -6.95
C SER A 348 15.07 9.08 -5.63
N VAL A 349 15.21 8.41 -4.47
CA VAL A 349 14.87 8.97 -3.16
C VAL A 349 16.02 8.94 -2.14
N CYS A 350 17.27 8.79 -2.61
CA CYS A 350 18.46 8.90 -1.76
C CYS A 350 18.54 10.26 -1.05
N PRO A 351 18.69 10.31 0.29
CA PRO A 351 18.84 11.57 1.03
C PRO A 351 20.06 12.40 0.58
N SER A 352 20.10 13.70 0.81
CA SER A 352 19.11 14.55 1.49
C SER A 352 18.06 15.18 0.57
N HIS A 353 18.24 15.11 -0.75
CA HIS A 353 17.41 15.86 -1.72
C HIS A 353 15.96 15.37 -1.86
N SER A 354 15.64 14.19 -1.31
CA SER A 354 14.31 13.61 -1.20
C SER A 354 13.52 14.03 0.05
N LEU A 355 14.17 14.71 1.00
CA LEU A 355 13.66 14.94 2.36
C LEU A 355 13.44 16.44 2.67
N PRO A 356 12.70 16.77 3.75
CA PRO A 356 12.69 18.12 4.30
C PRO A 356 14.10 18.60 4.67
N ALA A 357 14.35 19.90 4.53
CA ALA A 357 15.60 20.51 4.96
C ALA A 357 15.85 20.28 6.46
N ASN A 358 17.11 20.07 6.84
CA ASN A 358 17.55 19.74 8.20
C ASN A 358 17.01 18.41 8.77
N THR A 359 16.56 17.47 7.92
CA THR A 359 16.27 16.10 8.37
C THR A 359 17.59 15.37 8.68
N VAL A 360 17.69 14.77 9.87
CA VAL A 360 18.90 14.10 10.39
C VAL A 360 18.56 12.67 10.77
N ILE A 361 19.50 11.75 10.56
CA ILE A 361 19.48 10.41 11.18
C ILE A 361 20.61 10.32 12.20
N TYR A 362 20.30 9.85 13.40
CA TYR A 362 21.26 9.57 14.46
C TYR A 362 21.70 8.10 14.39
N PRO A 363 22.94 7.76 14.81
CA PRO A 363 23.44 6.39 14.74
C PRO A 363 22.57 5.37 15.48
N ASN A 364 21.87 5.76 16.55
CA ASN A 364 20.91 4.94 17.29
C ASN A 364 19.56 4.74 16.55
N CYS A 365 19.56 4.78 15.21
CA CYS A 365 18.38 4.54 14.37
C CYS A 365 17.17 5.44 14.67
N THR A 366 17.41 6.66 15.18
CA THR A 366 16.39 7.69 15.38
C THR A 366 16.52 8.78 14.31
N ILE A 367 15.42 9.10 13.63
CA ILE A 367 15.34 10.22 12.67
C ILE A 367 14.78 11.45 13.37
N GLU A 368 15.42 12.61 13.20
CA GLU A 368 14.83 13.92 13.50
C GLU A 368 14.35 14.58 12.22
N VAL A 369 13.08 14.99 12.19
CA VAL A 369 12.46 15.65 11.02
C VAL A 369 11.49 16.76 11.44
N THR A 370 11.27 17.74 10.56
CA THR A 370 10.23 18.76 10.71
C THR A 370 9.56 19.01 9.36
N GLY A 371 8.28 18.61 9.23
CA GLY A 371 7.50 18.83 8.02
C GLY A 371 6.90 20.24 7.99
N THR A 372 7.24 21.07 7.01
CA THR A 372 6.82 22.49 6.97
C THR A 372 5.59 22.78 6.09
N ILE A 373 5.19 21.84 5.24
CA ILE A 373 4.09 22.01 4.25
C ILE A 373 3.10 20.85 4.40
N ALA A 374 1.90 21.12 4.91
CA ALA A 374 0.85 20.11 5.03
C ALA A 374 0.42 19.53 3.67
N GLY A 375 0.06 18.25 3.65
CA GLY A 375 -0.19 17.47 2.43
C GLY A 375 1.08 17.00 1.69
N SER A 376 2.27 17.32 2.20
CA SER A 376 3.53 16.87 1.58
C SER A 376 3.88 15.45 2.00
N ARG A 377 4.51 14.71 1.07
CA ARG A 377 4.87 13.29 1.24
C ARG A 377 6.31 13.09 0.80
N TYR A 378 7.13 12.46 1.63
CA TYR A 378 8.55 12.23 1.38
C TYR A 378 8.86 10.75 1.55
N ALA A 379 9.77 10.20 0.75
CA ALA A 379 10.24 8.83 0.95
C ALA A 379 11.54 8.86 1.76
N ILE A 380 11.52 8.21 2.91
CA ILE A 380 12.70 7.96 3.74
C ILE A 380 13.38 6.68 3.21
N ALA A 381 14.70 6.72 3.07
CA ALA A 381 15.52 5.53 2.77
C ALA A 381 16.80 5.55 3.61
N LEU A 382 16.98 4.51 4.43
CA LEU A 382 18.10 4.34 5.35
C LEU A 382 18.58 2.89 5.38
N MET A 383 19.79 2.68 5.89
CA MET A 383 20.38 1.38 6.14
C MET A 383 20.58 1.21 7.65
N ALA A 384 20.18 0.05 8.18
CA ALA A 384 20.61 -0.44 9.49
C ALA A 384 21.76 -1.43 9.27
N GLU A 385 22.87 -1.22 9.96
CA GLU A 385 24.13 -1.92 9.75
C GLU A 385 24.66 -2.45 11.08
N ASP A 386 25.09 -3.71 11.11
CA ASP A 386 25.61 -4.39 12.29
C ASP A 386 27.15 -4.33 12.35
N PHE A 387 27.68 -4.22 13.57
CA PHE A 387 29.11 -4.10 13.80
C PHE A 387 29.54 -4.98 14.98
N ILE A 388 30.45 -5.91 14.69
CA ILE A 388 31.13 -6.83 15.62
C ILE A 388 31.67 -6.18 16.91
N ASN A 389 31.97 -4.88 16.87
CA ASN A 389 32.21 -4.03 18.04
C ASN A 389 32.27 -2.55 17.61
N SER A 390 32.32 -1.65 18.59
CA SER A 390 32.29 -0.18 18.43
C SER A 390 33.51 0.44 17.73
N THR A 391 34.53 -0.35 17.40
CA THR A 391 35.70 0.10 16.62
C THR A 391 35.71 -0.40 15.18
N SER A 392 34.76 -1.25 14.78
CA SER A 392 34.66 -1.71 13.40
C SER A 392 34.14 -0.58 12.49
N THR A 393 34.86 -0.32 11.41
CA THR A 393 34.43 0.62 10.34
C THR A 393 33.74 -0.09 9.18
N THR A 394 33.63 -1.42 9.24
CA THR A 394 33.08 -2.27 8.18
C THR A 394 31.93 -3.07 8.78
N PRO A 395 30.71 -3.01 8.22
CA PRO A 395 29.60 -3.77 8.73
C PRO A 395 29.71 -5.27 8.37
N LEU A 396 28.94 -6.10 9.08
CA LEU A 396 28.79 -7.51 8.74
C LEU A 396 27.65 -7.73 7.74
N SER A 397 26.65 -6.84 7.72
CA SER A 397 25.50 -6.80 6.81
C SER A 397 24.91 -5.37 6.77
N SER A 398 24.00 -5.12 5.82
CA SER A 398 23.28 -3.85 5.72
C SER A 398 21.84 -4.10 5.32
N VAL A 399 20.88 -3.86 6.22
CA VAL A 399 19.45 -4.08 6.03
C VAL A 399 18.76 -2.76 5.67
N PRO A 400 18.09 -2.67 4.51
CA PRO A 400 17.46 -1.43 4.07
C PRO A 400 16.10 -1.25 4.74
N VAL A 401 15.82 -0.02 5.15
CA VAL A 401 14.49 0.39 5.63
C VAL A 401 14.02 1.58 4.80
N GLN A 402 12.86 1.43 4.17
CA GLN A 402 12.24 2.50 3.39
C GLN A 402 10.78 2.66 3.78
N PHE A 403 10.29 3.89 3.87
CA PHE A 403 8.90 4.21 4.22
C PHE A 403 8.50 5.62 3.75
N LEU A 404 7.21 5.93 3.79
CA LEU A 404 6.73 7.29 3.54
C LEU A 404 6.55 8.07 4.83
N LEU A 405 6.95 9.33 4.78
CA LEU A 405 6.65 10.37 5.74
C LEU A 405 5.59 11.31 5.16
N GLU A 406 4.50 11.54 5.86
CA GLU A 406 3.41 12.41 5.43
C GLU A 406 3.17 13.55 6.44
N VAL A 407 3.03 14.78 5.95
CA VAL A 407 2.90 15.97 6.80
C VAL A 407 1.43 16.38 6.88
N PHE A 408 0.83 16.27 8.05
CA PHE A 408 -0.57 16.64 8.30
C PHE A 408 -0.69 17.96 9.09
N THR A 409 -1.76 18.71 8.84
CA THR A 409 -2.09 19.93 9.59
C THR A 409 -2.39 19.58 11.05
N PRO A 410 -1.71 20.15 12.06
CA PRO A 410 -1.99 19.85 13.47
C PRO A 410 -3.47 20.06 13.79
N SER A 411 -4.11 19.07 14.42
CA SER A 411 -5.50 19.21 14.86
C SER A 411 -5.59 20.10 16.11
N SER A 412 -6.80 20.37 16.59
CA SER A 412 -7.01 21.09 17.85
C SER A 412 -6.56 20.29 19.09
N CYS A 413 -6.27 19.00 18.94
CA CYS A 413 -5.75 18.15 20.01
C CYS A 413 -4.21 18.19 20.03
N SER A 414 -3.62 18.42 21.20
CA SER A 414 -2.17 18.30 21.40
C SER A 414 -1.69 16.86 21.41
N ASN A 415 -2.54 15.95 21.91
CA ASN A 415 -2.23 14.57 22.18
C ASN A 415 -2.34 13.76 20.88
N LEU A 416 -1.48 12.75 20.73
CA LEU A 416 -1.64 11.71 19.71
C LEU A 416 -2.35 10.51 20.35
N PRO A 417 -3.04 9.64 19.58
CA PRO A 417 -3.50 8.37 20.11
C PRO A 417 -2.32 7.45 20.47
N GLU A 418 -2.58 6.39 21.23
CA GLU A 418 -1.60 5.36 21.62
C GLU A 418 -2.02 3.98 21.09
N VAL A 419 -1.06 3.06 20.94
CA VAL A 419 -1.30 1.63 20.70
C VAL A 419 -0.62 0.77 21.76
N SER A 420 -1.32 -0.23 22.29
CA SER A 420 -0.79 -1.12 23.34
C SER A 420 -1.31 -2.55 23.20
N LEU A 421 -0.50 -3.53 23.61
CA LEU A 421 -0.82 -4.96 23.57
C LEU A 421 -0.71 -5.54 24.98
N ASN A 422 -1.72 -5.28 25.81
CA ASN A 422 -1.78 -5.67 27.23
C ASN A 422 -0.52 -5.25 28.04
N GLY A 423 0.12 -4.12 27.68
CA GLY A 423 1.34 -3.62 28.32
C GLY A 423 2.62 -4.43 28.07
N LYS A 424 2.57 -5.53 27.31
CA LYS A 424 3.75 -6.39 27.08
C LYS A 424 4.62 -5.86 25.95
N SER A 425 5.93 -5.72 26.21
CA SER A 425 6.93 -5.43 25.17
C SER A 425 7.36 -6.69 24.41
N CYS A 426 7.37 -7.85 25.07
CA CYS A 426 7.60 -9.14 24.42
C CYS A 426 6.66 -10.25 24.92
N THR A 427 6.31 -11.21 24.06
CA THR A 427 5.50 -12.39 24.42
C THR A 427 6.12 -13.68 23.84
N PRO A 428 6.55 -14.64 24.68
CA PRO A 428 6.96 -15.95 24.19
C PRO A 428 5.74 -16.81 23.83
N ILE A 429 5.83 -17.61 22.77
CA ILE A 429 4.75 -18.47 22.25
C ILE A 429 5.37 -19.80 21.78
N LYS A 430 4.71 -20.93 22.01
CA LYS A 430 5.16 -22.23 21.48
C LYS A 430 4.77 -22.42 20.02
N VAL A 431 5.58 -23.17 19.28
CA VAL A 431 5.20 -23.70 17.96
C VAL A 431 3.89 -24.48 18.07
N ASN A 432 2.96 -24.25 17.15
CA ASN A 432 1.57 -24.75 17.14
C ASN A 432 0.64 -24.26 18.28
N GLU A 433 1.07 -23.35 19.17
CA GLU A 433 0.19 -22.75 20.18
C GLU A 433 -0.48 -21.47 19.63
N THR A 434 -1.82 -21.42 19.67
CA THR A 434 -2.57 -20.27 19.14
C THR A 434 -2.58 -19.11 20.13
N PHE A 435 -1.77 -18.10 19.85
CA PHE A 435 -1.85 -16.80 20.50
C PHE A 435 -3.14 -16.07 20.11
N THR A 436 -3.79 -15.42 21.08
CA THR A 436 -4.90 -14.48 20.83
C THR A 436 -4.82 -13.34 21.84
N SER A 437 -4.97 -12.10 21.36
CA SER A 437 -4.92 -10.90 22.21
C SER A 437 -5.70 -9.73 21.59
N GLN A 438 -6.00 -8.71 22.39
CA GLN A 438 -6.56 -7.44 21.92
C GLN A 438 -5.43 -6.43 21.75
N LEU A 439 -5.20 -5.99 20.51
CA LEU A 439 -4.38 -4.83 20.21
C LEU A 439 -5.24 -3.58 20.41
N LEU A 440 -4.93 -2.79 21.44
CA LEU A 440 -5.69 -1.62 21.85
C LEU A 440 -5.23 -0.38 21.10
N GLY A 441 -6.18 0.49 20.75
CA GLY A 441 -5.97 1.87 20.32
C GLY A 441 -6.66 2.81 21.30
N ILE A 442 -5.92 3.76 21.85
CA ILE A 442 -6.36 4.64 22.94
C ILE A 442 -6.38 6.09 22.43
N ASN A 443 -7.42 6.86 22.74
CA ASN A 443 -7.57 8.25 22.31
C ASN A 443 -7.76 9.20 23.49
N ASP A 444 -6.75 10.04 23.76
CA ASP A 444 -6.78 11.07 24.80
C ASP A 444 -7.10 12.48 24.24
N CYS A 445 -7.89 12.54 23.17
CA CYS A 445 -8.38 13.79 22.56
C CYS A 445 -9.83 14.14 22.96
N GLY A 446 -10.38 13.44 23.95
CA GLY A 446 -11.76 13.60 24.43
C GLY A 446 -12.81 12.89 23.57
N GLU A 447 -14.03 12.81 24.11
CA GLU A 447 -15.08 11.85 23.71
C GLU A 447 -15.60 11.98 22.26
N ASN A 448 -15.44 13.16 21.65
CA ASN A 448 -15.87 13.42 20.27
C ASN A 448 -14.84 12.99 19.22
N VAL A 449 -13.65 12.51 19.64
CA VAL A 449 -12.61 11.99 18.76
C VAL A 449 -12.53 10.47 18.94
N THR A 450 -12.56 9.74 17.84
CA THR A 450 -12.67 8.27 17.84
C THR A 450 -11.49 7.66 17.11
N ILE A 451 -10.96 6.54 17.59
CA ILE A 451 -10.10 5.69 16.75
C ILE A 451 -10.92 5.20 15.56
N ILE A 452 -10.38 5.35 14.35
CA ILE A 452 -11.00 4.92 13.09
C ILE A 452 -10.25 3.74 12.46
N ASP A 453 -8.97 3.55 12.81
CA ASP A 453 -8.21 2.35 12.48
C ASP A 453 -7.07 2.09 13.47
N ILE A 454 -6.63 0.84 13.52
CA ILE A 454 -5.36 0.42 14.10
C ILE A 454 -4.62 -0.34 12.99
N SER A 455 -3.71 0.35 12.28
CA SER A 455 -2.97 -0.22 11.15
C SER A 455 -1.75 -0.97 11.68
N THR A 456 -1.55 -2.19 11.18
CA THR A 456 -0.47 -3.09 11.56
C THR A 456 0.54 -3.29 10.42
N LEU A 457 1.73 -3.76 10.79
CA LEU A 457 2.76 -4.34 9.94
C LEU A 457 3.12 -5.68 10.59
N SER A 458 2.53 -6.75 10.08
CA SER A 458 2.58 -8.10 10.66
C SER A 458 3.46 -9.02 9.85
N PHE A 459 3.96 -10.07 10.50
CA PHE A 459 4.59 -11.21 9.84
C PHE A 459 3.55 -12.22 9.33
N SER A 460 3.99 -13.11 8.44
CA SER A 460 3.14 -14.14 7.84
C SER A 460 2.39 -14.99 8.87
N GLY A 461 1.11 -15.28 8.60
CA GLY A 461 0.26 -16.15 9.42
C GLY A 461 -0.44 -15.46 10.60
N MET A 462 -0.09 -14.22 10.95
CA MET A 462 -0.90 -13.42 11.87
C MET A 462 -2.12 -12.86 11.16
N THR A 463 -3.26 -12.85 11.86
CA THR A 463 -4.54 -12.34 11.36
C THR A 463 -5.13 -11.31 12.32
N GLN A 464 -5.75 -10.27 11.77
CA GLN A 464 -6.32 -9.15 12.50
C GLN A 464 -7.83 -9.07 12.25
N GLY A 465 -8.60 -8.90 13.31
CA GLY A 465 -10.05 -8.69 13.25
C GLY A 465 -10.43 -7.26 12.85
N SER A 466 -11.73 -7.06 12.61
CA SER A 466 -12.34 -5.72 12.49
C SER A 466 -12.03 -4.86 13.72
N LEU A 467 -11.97 -3.54 13.52
CA LEU A 467 -11.93 -2.58 14.63
C LEU A 467 -13.26 -2.62 15.39
N ASP A 468 -13.20 -2.70 16.71
CA ASP A 468 -14.35 -2.67 17.62
C ASP A 468 -14.07 -1.73 18.82
N LYS A 469 -15.10 -1.40 19.62
CA LYS A 469 -15.05 -0.38 20.68
C LYS A 469 -15.24 -0.99 22.08
N LEU A 470 -14.25 -0.81 22.95
CA LEU A 470 -14.28 -1.30 24.34
C LEU A 470 -14.84 -0.24 25.32
N SER A 471 -14.50 1.02 25.13
CA SER A 471 -14.98 2.15 25.95
C SER A 471 -15.10 3.42 25.11
N SER A 472 -15.53 4.56 25.68
CA SER A 472 -15.58 5.84 24.95
C SER A 472 -14.24 6.22 24.32
N HIS A 473 -13.11 5.87 24.98
CA HIS A 473 -11.75 6.26 24.62
C HIS A 473 -10.87 5.09 24.11
N ILE A 474 -11.27 3.83 24.34
CA ILE A 474 -10.49 2.62 23.98
C ILE A 474 -11.22 1.81 22.90
N TYR A 475 -10.48 1.49 21.84
CA TYR A 475 -10.86 0.65 20.73
C TYR A 475 -9.88 -0.52 20.62
N TYR A 476 -10.24 -1.58 19.88
CA TYR A 476 -9.34 -2.73 19.71
C TYR A 476 -9.52 -3.45 18.37
N LYS A 477 -8.48 -4.20 17.98
CA LYS A 477 -8.57 -5.32 17.03
C LYS A 477 -8.15 -6.59 17.75
N ASN A 478 -8.87 -7.68 17.53
CA ASN A 478 -8.39 -9.01 17.94
C ASN A 478 -7.24 -9.43 17.02
N LEU A 479 -6.13 -9.88 17.59
CA LEU A 479 -5.04 -10.55 16.87
C LEU A 479 -5.10 -12.04 17.16
N THR A 480 -4.94 -12.87 16.13
CA THR A 480 -4.83 -14.33 16.25
C THR A 480 -3.71 -14.86 15.36
N TRP A 481 -2.85 -15.72 15.92
CA TRP A 481 -1.73 -16.35 15.22
C TRP A 481 -1.37 -17.70 15.86
N THR A 482 -0.91 -18.64 15.03
CA THR A 482 -0.37 -19.94 15.45
C THR A 482 1.00 -20.12 14.78
N PRO A 483 2.14 -20.11 15.50
CA PRO A 483 3.46 -20.18 14.88
C PRO A 483 3.77 -21.55 14.27
N THR A 484 4.42 -21.58 13.10
CA THR A 484 5.07 -22.81 12.58
C THR A 484 6.53 -22.91 13.03
N ILE A 485 7.15 -24.08 12.80
CA ILE A 485 8.57 -24.32 13.12
C ILE A 485 9.52 -23.39 12.35
N ASP A 486 9.15 -22.98 11.14
CA ASP A 486 9.92 -22.03 10.32
C ASP A 486 9.97 -20.62 10.93
N GLN A 487 9.02 -20.32 11.82
CA GLN A 487 8.89 -19.05 12.53
C GLN A 487 9.66 -19.00 13.86
N LEU A 488 10.45 -20.03 14.21
CA LEU A 488 11.30 -20.05 15.40
C LEU A 488 12.17 -18.78 15.56
N GLY A 489 12.42 -18.39 16.81
CA GLY A 489 13.12 -17.17 17.18
C GLY A 489 12.21 -15.93 17.23
N TYR A 490 12.79 -14.74 17.04
CA TYR A 490 12.04 -13.48 17.11
C TYR A 490 11.16 -13.24 15.87
N GLN A 491 9.93 -12.82 16.12
CA GLN A 491 9.00 -12.24 15.16
C GLN A 491 8.57 -10.85 15.68
N VAL A 492 8.47 -9.84 14.82
CA VAL A 492 8.15 -8.45 15.24
C VAL A 492 6.96 -7.94 14.44
N MET A 493 5.90 -7.50 15.14
CA MET A 493 4.77 -6.78 14.55
C MET A 493 4.81 -5.33 15.02
N CYS A 494 4.66 -4.37 14.11
CA CYS A 494 4.46 -2.97 14.47
C CYS A 494 3.00 -2.54 14.28
N ALA A 495 2.58 -1.51 15.02
CA ALA A 495 1.25 -0.93 14.91
C ALA A 495 1.26 0.59 15.11
N ILE A 496 0.20 1.22 14.60
CA ILE A 496 -0.17 2.62 14.80
C ILE A 496 -1.70 2.74 14.87
N ALA A 497 -2.20 3.68 15.68
CA ALA A 497 -3.60 4.06 15.70
C ALA A 497 -3.84 5.33 14.88
N LEU A 498 -4.98 5.40 14.19
CA LEU A 498 -5.48 6.58 13.48
C LEU A 498 -6.80 7.02 14.10
N ASN A 499 -6.97 8.31 14.36
CA ASN A 499 -8.22 8.88 14.87
C ASN A 499 -9.01 9.69 13.82
N SER A 500 -10.25 10.05 14.14
CA SER A 500 -11.16 10.78 13.24
C SER A 500 -10.70 12.21 12.87
N GLN A 501 -9.61 12.69 13.47
CA GLN A 501 -8.94 13.94 13.10
C GLN A 501 -7.69 13.72 12.22
N HIS A 502 -7.43 12.49 11.77
CA HIS A 502 -6.21 12.05 11.06
C HIS A 502 -4.91 12.22 11.87
N ALA A 503 -4.99 12.33 13.21
CA ALA A 503 -3.82 12.16 14.04
C ALA A 503 -3.44 10.67 14.12
N GLN A 504 -2.15 10.39 13.90
CA GLN A 504 -1.55 9.06 14.02
C GLN A 504 -0.81 8.96 15.36
N SER A 505 -0.78 7.77 15.95
CA SER A 505 0.08 7.51 17.11
C SER A 505 1.56 7.51 16.71
N SER A 506 2.46 7.58 17.69
CA SER A 506 3.79 7.01 17.50
C SER A 506 3.66 5.52 17.14
N GLN A 507 4.61 5.01 16.36
CA GLN A 507 4.75 3.56 16.17
C GLN A 507 5.05 2.89 17.51
N HIS A 508 4.39 1.76 17.78
CA HIS A 508 4.85 0.78 18.76
C HIS A 508 5.08 -0.56 18.06
N CYS A 509 6.14 -1.27 18.45
CA CYS A 509 6.44 -2.61 17.93
C CYS A 509 6.46 -3.61 19.08
N PHE A 510 5.92 -4.79 18.82
CA PHE A 510 5.72 -5.86 19.79
C PHE A 510 6.51 -7.08 19.32
N THR A 511 7.39 -7.59 20.18
CA THR A 511 8.22 -8.74 19.88
C THR A 511 7.53 -10.02 20.35
N PHE A 512 7.63 -11.06 19.55
CA PHE A 512 7.18 -12.40 19.89
C PHE A 512 8.37 -13.36 19.77
N TYR A 513 8.52 -14.27 20.73
CA TYR A 513 9.61 -15.24 20.74
C TYR A 513 9.06 -16.65 20.57
N VAL A 514 9.29 -17.25 19.41
CA VAL A 514 8.79 -18.58 19.06
C VAL A 514 9.80 -19.65 19.47
N THR A 515 9.32 -20.67 20.18
CA THR A 515 10.15 -21.73 20.78
C THR A 515 9.44 -23.09 20.69
N GLU A 516 10.19 -24.18 20.56
CA GLU A 516 9.62 -25.54 20.50
C GLU A 516 9.13 -26.01 21.88
N ASN A 517 9.96 -25.85 22.91
CA ASN A 517 9.72 -26.37 24.26
C ASN A 517 8.94 -25.39 25.15
N GLY A 518 8.91 -24.10 24.79
CA GLY A 518 8.40 -23.03 25.64
C GLY A 518 9.46 -22.43 26.55
N THR A 519 9.37 -21.12 26.74
CA THR A 519 10.10 -20.35 27.75
C THR A 519 9.13 -19.30 28.29
N ASP A 520 9.10 -19.07 29.61
CA ASP A 520 8.20 -18.06 30.20
C ASP A 520 8.72 -16.62 29.97
N THR A 521 9.93 -16.49 29.43
CA THR A 521 10.60 -15.22 29.09
C THR A 521 11.05 -15.19 27.63
N CYS A 522 11.17 -13.98 27.09
CA CYS A 522 11.97 -13.73 25.89
C CYS A 522 13.44 -13.54 26.30
N PRO A 523 14.42 -14.16 25.61
CA PRO A 523 15.84 -13.86 25.86
C PRO A 523 16.16 -12.38 25.61
N GLY A 524 17.14 -11.83 26.32
CA GLY A 524 17.65 -10.46 26.12
C GLY A 524 16.70 -9.30 26.50
N VAL A 525 15.38 -9.50 26.54
CA VAL A 525 14.40 -8.45 26.82
C VAL A 525 14.15 -8.33 28.33
N ILE A 526 14.62 -7.24 28.94
CA ILE A 526 14.30 -6.88 30.33
C ILE A 526 12.90 -6.23 30.34
N ASP A 527 11.87 -7.04 30.57
CA ASP A 527 10.52 -6.50 30.83
C ASP A 527 10.45 -5.95 32.26
N ASN A 528 10.33 -4.62 32.37
CA ASN A 528 10.32 -3.91 33.66
C ASN A 528 8.95 -3.97 34.37
N SER A 529 7.99 -4.74 33.85
CA SER A 529 6.59 -4.78 34.28
C SER A 529 6.31 -5.64 35.53
N THR A 530 7.17 -5.60 36.54
CA THR A 530 7.00 -6.34 37.82
C THR A 530 6.03 -5.67 38.80
N THR A 531 4.82 -5.33 38.34
CA THR A 531 3.70 -4.98 39.23
C THR A 531 2.98 -6.25 39.67
N THR A 532 3.44 -6.87 40.76
CA THR A 532 2.90 -8.14 41.27
C THR A 532 1.43 -8.03 41.69
N ILE A 533 0.55 -8.70 40.95
CA ILE A 533 -0.78 -9.11 41.43
C ILE A 533 -0.76 -10.61 41.68
N LEU A 534 -1.11 -11.02 42.89
CA LEU A 534 -1.00 -12.40 43.34
C LEU A 534 -2.16 -13.25 42.81
N SER A 535 -1.95 -14.00 41.72
CA SER A 535 -2.91 -14.98 41.21
C SER A 535 -2.61 -16.38 41.76
N THR A 536 -3.41 -16.86 42.70
CA THR A 536 -3.28 -18.21 43.27
C THR A 536 -3.64 -19.29 42.24
N SER A 537 -2.65 -20.05 41.79
CA SER A 537 -2.81 -21.14 40.83
C SER A 537 -3.31 -22.43 41.49
N THR A 538 -4.57 -22.81 41.26
CA THR A 538 -5.12 -24.11 41.69
C THR A 538 -4.75 -25.20 40.69
N SER A 539 -3.66 -25.94 40.94
CA SER A 539 -3.21 -27.03 40.08
C SER A 539 -3.89 -28.37 40.41
N THR A 540 -4.82 -28.82 39.56
CA THR A 540 -5.53 -30.09 39.74
C THR A 540 -4.74 -31.27 39.15
N SER A 541 -3.86 -31.87 39.95
CA SER A 541 -3.10 -33.08 39.57
C SER A 541 -3.80 -34.37 39.99
N THR A 542 -4.24 -35.18 39.03
CA THR A 542 -4.88 -36.48 39.31
C THR A 542 -3.85 -37.61 39.43
N SER A 543 -3.74 -38.23 40.60
CA SER A 543 -2.89 -39.41 40.84
C SER A 543 -3.59 -40.43 41.75
N THR A 544 -3.59 -41.71 41.37
CA THR A 544 -4.42 -42.75 41.98
C THR A 544 -3.63 -43.70 42.88
N SER A 545 -3.86 -43.68 44.20
CA SER A 545 -3.49 -44.81 45.09
C SER A 545 -4.21 -44.82 46.45
N THR A 546 -5.18 -45.74 46.57
CA THR A 546 -5.40 -46.67 47.71
C THR A 546 -5.30 -46.19 49.18
N SER A 547 -6.43 -46.31 49.91
CA SER A 547 -6.57 -46.46 51.39
C SER A 547 -6.19 -45.25 52.28
N THR A 548 -6.75 -45.03 53.48
CA THR A 548 -7.74 -45.79 54.30
C THR A 548 -8.71 -44.82 55.02
N SER A 549 -9.62 -45.35 55.86
CA SER A 549 -10.48 -44.67 56.84
C SER A 549 -9.82 -43.49 57.60
N THR A 550 -10.55 -42.49 58.11
CA THR A 550 -11.68 -42.63 59.06
C THR A 550 -12.53 -41.34 59.13
N SER A 551 -13.70 -41.40 59.77
CA SER A 551 -14.52 -40.25 60.20
C SER A 551 -13.72 -39.28 61.11
N THR A 552 -14.13 -38.02 61.32
CA THR A 552 -15.30 -37.65 62.16
C THR A 552 -15.68 -36.16 61.97
N SER A 553 -16.89 -35.78 62.41
CA SER A 553 -17.34 -34.38 62.62
C SER A 553 -16.43 -33.61 63.61
N THR A 554 -16.56 -32.30 63.90
CA THR A 554 -17.71 -31.44 64.26
C THR A 554 -17.14 -29.99 64.40
N SER A 555 -17.86 -28.84 64.44
CA SER A 555 -19.24 -28.42 64.10
C SER A 555 -19.45 -26.96 64.56
N THR A 556 -20.27 -26.15 63.86
CA THR A 556 -21.05 -24.98 64.39
C THR A 556 -20.20 -23.81 64.97
N SER A 557 -20.43 -22.52 64.68
CA SER A 557 -21.66 -21.72 64.76
C SER A 557 -21.54 -20.46 63.87
N THR A 558 -22.52 -20.02 63.08
CA THR A 558 -23.88 -19.49 63.38
C THR A 558 -23.92 -17.97 63.61
N SER A 559 -24.46 -17.23 62.63
CA SER A 559 -25.25 -16.01 62.87
C SER A 559 -26.24 -15.78 61.73
N THR A 560 -27.53 -15.84 62.03
CA THR A 560 -28.64 -15.81 61.06
C THR A 560 -29.22 -14.40 60.92
N SER A 561 -29.66 -14.00 59.72
CA SER A 561 -30.77 -13.03 59.58
C SER A 561 -31.56 -13.25 58.29
N THR A 562 -32.84 -13.60 58.45
CA THR A 562 -33.80 -14.02 57.42
C THR A 562 -34.52 -12.82 56.78
N SER A 563 -34.85 -12.89 55.48
CA SER A 563 -36.21 -12.68 54.90
C SER A 563 -36.14 -12.71 53.35
N THR A 564 -36.90 -13.48 52.54
CA THR A 564 -38.38 -13.51 52.27
C THR A 564 -38.99 -12.17 51.82
N GLN A 565 -39.85 -12.03 50.79
CA GLN A 565 -40.50 -12.95 49.80
C GLN A 565 -40.76 -12.15 48.48
N ILE A 566 -40.70 -12.69 47.24
CA ILE A 566 -41.66 -13.52 46.44
C ILE A 566 -42.85 -12.74 45.80
N LEU A 567 -43.27 -13.14 44.57
CA LEU A 567 -44.35 -12.61 43.68
C LEU A 567 -44.04 -11.23 43.03
N THR A 568 -44.51 -10.81 41.84
CA THR A 568 -45.44 -11.32 40.77
C THR A 568 -45.03 -10.64 39.41
N SER A 569 -45.58 -10.84 38.19
CA SER A 569 -46.68 -11.63 37.57
C SER A 569 -46.40 -11.83 36.05
N ASN A 570 -47.38 -12.30 35.25
CA ASN A 570 -47.33 -12.47 33.78
C ASN A 570 -48.38 -11.59 33.04
N CYS A 571 -48.16 -11.29 31.74
CA CYS A 571 -49.21 -11.08 30.69
C CYS A 571 -48.58 -11.24 29.27
N ILE A 572 -48.85 -12.29 28.49
CA ILE A 572 -49.92 -12.49 27.47
C ILE A 572 -49.56 -12.07 26.01
N ASN A 573 -49.32 -13.10 25.16
CA ASN A 573 -49.55 -13.29 23.70
C ASN A 573 -48.97 -12.41 22.56
N TRP A 574 -48.83 -13.12 21.42
CA TRP A 574 -48.36 -12.80 20.05
C TRP A 574 -49.44 -12.11 19.16
N PRO A 575 -49.23 -11.74 17.85
CA PRO A 575 -48.08 -12.00 16.94
C PRO A 575 -47.59 -10.85 15.98
N LEU A 576 -46.47 -11.12 15.27
CA LEU A 576 -46.12 -10.75 13.86
C LEU A 576 -45.74 -9.29 13.41
N ILE A 577 -44.68 -9.26 12.57
CA ILE A 577 -44.36 -8.35 11.42
C ILE A 577 -43.55 -7.03 11.62
N ALA A 578 -42.61 -6.82 10.67
CA ALA A 578 -41.99 -5.57 10.15
C ALA A 578 -40.70 -4.94 10.75
N SER A 579 -39.64 -5.02 9.93
CA SER A 579 -38.81 -3.89 9.42
C SER A 579 -37.65 -3.28 10.23
N LEU A 580 -36.44 -3.70 9.83
CA LEU A 580 -35.25 -2.88 9.51
C LEU A 580 -35.45 -1.35 9.39
N ALA A 581 -34.70 -0.57 10.20
CA ALA A 581 -34.01 0.67 9.77
C ALA A 581 -33.18 1.31 10.91
N ALA A 582 -31.84 1.36 10.79
CA ALA A 582 -30.96 2.41 11.38
C ALA A 582 -29.46 2.13 11.17
N LEU A 583 -28.83 2.68 10.12
CA LEU A 583 -27.46 3.23 10.20
C LEU A 583 -27.12 4.10 8.97
N ALA A 584 -27.31 5.42 9.09
CA ALA A 584 -26.87 6.40 8.09
C ALA A 584 -26.84 7.82 8.67
N CYS A 585 -25.69 8.26 9.21
CA CYS A 585 -25.41 9.67 9.47
C CYS A 585 -23.90 9.92 9.62
N LEU A 586 -23.48 11.14 9.29
CA LEU A 586 -22.09 11.65 9.26
C LEU A 586 -21.21 10.96 8.18
N THR A 587 -20.42 11.68 7.38
CA THR A 587 -20.03 13.10 7.39
C THR A 587 -20.31 13.81 6.07
N THR A 588 -20.68 15.10 6.12
CA THR A 588 -20.55 16.06 5.00
C THR A 588 -20.21 17.45 5.56
N THR A 589 -19.79 18.38 4.68
CA THR A 589 -19.32 19.75 4.95
C THR A 589 -17.91 19.87 5.56
N CYS A 590 -17.06 20.83 5.15
CA CYS A 590 -16.95 21.51 3.85
C CYS A 590 -15.57 22.20 3.73
N ASN A 591 -14.98 22.26 2.52
CA ASN A 591 -14.68 23.55 1.86
C ASN A 591 -13.98 23.37 0.51
N CYS A 592 -14.58 23.92 -0.54
CA CYS A 592 -13.93 24.22 -1.81
C CYS A 592 -14.04 25.73 -2.06
N CYS A 593 -12.93 26.48 -2.03
CA CYS A 593 -12.78 27.76 -2.73
C CYS A 593 -11.35 28.32 -2.61
N LEU A 594 -10.58 28.26 -3.71
CA LEU A 594 -9.70 29.35 -4.16
C LEU A 594 -9.00 28.95 -5.47
N LEU A 595 -9.54 29.41 -6.62
CA LEU A 595 -8.81 29.86 -7.82
C LEU A 595 -9.79 30.01 -9.00
N SER A 596 -10.32 31.21 -9.18
CA SER A 596 -10.90 31.66 -10.45
C SER A 596 -10.52 33.12 -10.71
N HIS A 597 -10.24 33.40 -11.98
CA HIS A 597 -9.75 34.66 -12.57
C HIS A 597 -9.92 35.99 -11.81
N TRP A 598 -8.83 36.76 -11.74
CA TRP A 598 -8.74 38.15 -12.23
C TRP A 598 -7.29 38.31 -12.73
N TYR A 599 -7.02 38.70 -13.99
CA TYR A 599 -6.98 40.10 -14.39
C TYR A 599 -7.14 40.25 -15.92
N LYS A 600 -8.08 41.08 -16.40
CA LYS A 600 -8.13 41.50 -17.83
C LYS A 600 -9.00 42.76 -18.02
N GLY A 601 -8.39 43.94 -18.14
CA GLY A 601 -9.13 45.15 -18.50
C GLY A 601 -8.33 46.45 -18.39
N TYR A 602 -8.42 47.28 -19.44
CA TYR A 602 -7.94 48.67 -19.56
C TYR A 602 -6.42 48.91 -19.47
N LYS A 603 -5.78 49.75 -20.30
CA LYS A 603 -6.24 50.59 -21.43
C LYS A 603 -5.29 50.43 -22.63
N ASN A 604 -5.79 50.66 -23.85
CA ASN A 604 -5.23 51.70 -24.75
C ASN A 604 -6.04 51.84 -26.06
N LYS A 605 -6.30 53.08 -26.46
CA LYS A 605 -6.82 53.48 -27.79
C LYS A 605 -6.50 54.97 -28.01
N ARG A 606 -6.24 55.36 -29.27
CA ARG A 606 -5.46 56.56 -29.69
C ARG A 606 -3.94 56.33 -29.48
N GLN A 607 -3.03 56.79 -30.36
CA GLN A 607 -3.20 57.64 -31.56
C GLN A 607 -2.32 57.20 -32.75
N ARG A 608 -2.39 57.89 -33.89
CA ARG A 608 -1.75 57.51 -35.18
C ARG A 608 -0.32 58.06 -35.32
N LYS A 609 0.58 57.26 -35.92
CA LYS A 609 1.63 57.56 -36.95
C LYS A 609 2.47 56.26 -37.08
N SER A 610 2.49 55.56 -38.22
CA SER A 610 3.06 55.86 -39.55
C SER A 610 4.57 55.55 -39.62
N ASP A 611 4.99 55.00 -40.79
CA ASP A 611 6.37 54.86 -41.27
C ASP A 611 7.27 53.80 -40.58
N LYS A 612 8.26 53.16 -41.23
CA LYS A 612 8.38 52.64 -42.63
C LYS A 612 9.66 51.75 -42.72
N TYR A 613 9.77 50.90 -43.75
CA TYR A 613 10.99 50.17 -44.17
C TYR A 613 11.60 49.15 -43.17
N ASP A 614 12.60 48.34 -43.55
CA ASP A 614 12.60 47.26 -44.58
C ASP A 614 13.74 46.26 -44.24
N SER A 615 13.98 45.30 -45.10
CA SER A 615 14.59 43.99 -44.90
C SER A 615 16.11 43.89 -45.09
N SER A 616 16.69 42.87 -44.42
CA SER A 616 17.87 42.09 -44.84
C SER A 616 19.27 42.75 -44.67
N LYS A 617 20.43 42.12 -44.93
CA LYS A 617 20.80 40.94 -45.76
C LYS A 617 22.23 40.44 -45.47
N ILE A 618 22.54 39.15 -45.69
CA ILE A 618 23.84 38.60 -46.21
C ILE A 618 25.13 38.79 -45.35
N SER A 619 26.26 38.07 -45.51
CA SER A 619 26.57 36.61 -45.61
C SER A 619 28.10 36.40 -45.46
N THR A 620 28.60 35.14 -45.32
CA THR A 620 30.01 34.70 -45.62
C THR A 620 31.13 35.36 -44.76
N SER A 621 32.43 34.98 -44.71
CA SER A 621 33.29 33.79 -44.95
C SER A 621 34.73 34.16 -44.45
N LEU A 622 35.81 33.34 -44.33
CA LEU A 622 36.13 31.89 -44.28
C LEU A 622 37.59 31.72 -43.74
N ILE A 623 38.04 30.47 -43.47
CA ILE A 623 39.47 30.02 -43.42
C ILE A 623 40.36 30.54 -42.24
N SER A 624 41.49 29.91 -41.84
CA SER A 624 41.77 28.53 -41.34
C SER A 624 43.18 28.46 -40.67
N THR A 625 43.62 27.29 -40.16
CA THR A 625 44.94 26.99 -39.50
C THR A 625 45.16 27.64 -38.12
N SER A 626 45.97 27.18 -37.15
CA SER A 626 46.50 25.85 -36.69
C SER A 626 47.12 26.04 -35.26
N LYS A 627 47.76 25.12 -34.48
CA LYS A 627 48.25 23.73 -34.62
C LYS A 627 48.53 23.07 -33.23
N THR A 628 48.91 21.78 -33.23
CA THR A 628 49.70 20.91 -32.29
C THR A 628 50.60 21.55 -31.20
N SER A 629 50.99 20.92 -30.06
CA SER A 629 50.71 19.60 -29.39
C SER A 629 51.42 19.52 -27.98
N SER A 630 51.43 18.34 -27.31
CA SER A 630 52.39 17.80 -26.28
C SER A 630 52.35 18.27 -24.81
N THR A 631 52.80 17.51 -23.77
CA THR A 631 52.53 16.10 -23.32
C THR A 631 52.96 15.86 -21.83
N VAL A 632 52.47 14.79 -21.18
CA VAL A 632 53.09 14.01 -20.05
C VAL A 632 53.07 14.58 -18.59
N MET A 633 53.02 13.67 -17.60
CA MET A 633 53.08 13.84 -16.11
C MET A 633 54.46 13.34 -15.55
N PRO A 634 54.69 12.92 -14.27
CA PRO A 634 54.06 13.14 -12.95
C PRO A 634 55.09 13.54 -11.84
N VAL A 635 54.74 13.44 -10.53
CA VAL A 635 55.52 12.83 -9.40
C VAL A 635 55.13 13.40 -8.00
N ASN A 636 55.22 12.54 -6.98
CA ASN A 636 54.97 12.72 -5.53
C ASN A 636 55.74 13.86 -4.83
N THR A 637 55.33 14.20 -3.60
CA THR A 637 56.20 14.17 -2.38
C THR A 637 55.35 14.09 -1.10
N VAL A 638 55.91 13.48 -0.04
CA VAL A 638 55.33 13.33 1.32
C VAL A 638 56.13 14.19 2.31
N CYS A 639 55.48 14.75 3.34
CA CYS A 639 56.15 15.03 4.61
C CYS A 639 55.17 15.13 5.79
N SER A 640 55.62 14.69 6.96
CA SER A 640 54.94 14.75 8.26
C SER A 640 55.85 15.43 9.30
N VAL A 641 55.32 15.70 10.51
CA VAL A 641 55.97 16.07 11.81
C VAL A 641 54.99 16.97 12.59
N SER A 642 54.93 17.00 13.93
CA SER A 642 54.67 15.99 14.97
C SER A 642 54.53 16.74 16.32
N ASN A 643 54.26 16.04 17.44
CA ASN A 643 54.31 16.54 18.83
C ASN A 643 53.18 17.55 19.23
N GLU A 644 52.70 17.63 20.49
CA GLU A 644 52.76 16.69 21.63
C GLU A 644 51.63 16.92 22.65
N ASN A 645 51.58 16.05 23.66
CA ASN A 645 50.62 15.97 24.77
C ASN A 645 50.29 17.28 25.51
N MET A 646 49.03 17.46 25.96
CA MET A 646 48.77 17.79 27.37
C MET A 646 47.35 17.41 27.85
N HIS A 647 47.07 17.65 29.14
CA HIS A 647 46.07 16.92 29.95
C HIS A 647 45.18 17.91 30.73
N LYS A 648 43.90 17.56 30.99
CA LYS A 648 42.94 18.22 31.94
C LYS A 648 42.43 19.62 31.50
N SER A 649 41.28 20.15 31.95
CA SER A 649 40.20 19.66 32.87
C SER A 649 38.85 20.36 32.58
N ASN A 650 37.78 19.90 33.24
CA ASN A 650 36.40 20.42 33.21
C ASN A 650 36.22 21.87 33.73
N ILE A 651 34.94 22.33 33.73
CA ILE A 651 34.31 23.51 34.41
C ILE A 651 34.27 24.79 33.55
N ASP A 652 33.21 25.61 33.50
CA ASP A 652 31.73 25.38 33.52
C ASP A 652 31.01 26.71 33.13
N GLU A 653 29.67 26.72 33.14
CA GLU A 653 28.76 27.88 33.35
C GLU A 653 28.78 29.12 32.42
N THR A 654 28.11 28.99 31.26
CA THR A 654 27.04 29.92 30.79
C THR A 654 27.42 31.42 30.47
N PRO A 655 26.51 32.44 30.41
CA PRO A 655 26.29 33.17 29.14
C PRO A 655 26.41 34.72 29.23
N VAL A 656 26.03 35.47 28.17
CA VAL A 656 25.15 36.68 28.18
C VAL A 656 25.32 37.59 26.92
N ASN A 657 24.19 38.18 26.47
CA ASN A 657 23.99 39.35 25.58
C ASN A 657 24.48 39.38 24.10
N ARG A 658 23.51 39.11 23.22
CA ARG A 658 22.86 40.10 22.30
C ARG A 658 23.60 41.44 22.07
N ILE A 659 23.83 41.77 20.79
CA ILE A 659 23.81 43.14 20.25
C ILE A 659 22.88 43.17 19.01
N GLU A 660 22.16 44.27 18.80
CA GLU A 660 21.22 44.51 17.69
C GLU A 660 21.84 45.50 16.67
N GLY A 661 21.59 45.39 15.35
CA GLY A 661 22.24 46.33 14.41
C GLY A 661 22.06 46.19 12.88
N LYS A 662 20.82 46.08 12.38
CA LYS A 662 20.31 46.60 11.07
C LYS A 662 21.19 46.63 9.79
N ASP A 663 20.67 45.96 8.76
CA ASP A 663 20.36 46.50 7.41
C ASP A 663 21.33 47.46 6.67
N LEU A 664 21.93 47.00 5.55
CA LEU A 664 21.40 47.27 4.18
C LEU A 664 22.31 46.77 3.01
N CYS A 665 21.71 46.76 1.82
CA CYS A 665 22.31 46.80 0.47
C CYS A 665 23.07 45.57 -0.10
N PHE A 666 22.34 44.86 -0.97
CA PHE A 666 22.78 44.15 -2.18
C PHE A 666 24.13 44.57 -2.80
N THR A 667 24.85 43.57 -3.34
CA THR A 667 25.29 43.58 -4.75
C THR A 667 25.30 42.15 -5.30
N LYS A 668 24.70 41.93 -6.48
CA LYS A 668 24.88 40.70 -7.26
C LYS A 668 26.12 40.84 -8.14
N LEU A 669 26.94 39.80 -8.23
CA LEU A 669 27.80 39.58 -9.38
C LEU A 669 27.50 38.21 -10.00
N TYR A 670 27.17 38.24 -11.29
CA TYR A 670 27.19 37.05 -12.15
C TYR A 670 28.61 36.85 -12.67
N THR A 671 29.11 35.62 -12.62
CA THR A 671 30.12 35.11 -13.56
C THR A 671 29.57 33.87 -14.24
N ASN A 672 29.97 33.66 -15.50
CA ASN A 672 29.13 33.01 -16.49
C ASN A 672 30.00 32.38 -17.60
N TYR A 673 29.57 31.25 -18.18
CA TYR A 673 30.29 30.48 -19.21
C TYR A 673 31.65 29.85 -18.75
N TYR A 674 32.19 28.80 -19.37
CA TYR A 674 31.90 28.22 -20.70
C TYR A 674 31.55 26.73 -20.69
N SER A 675 30.66 26.35 -21.61
CA SER A 675 30.51 24.97 -22.09
C SER A 675 31.39 24.75 -23.32
N LEU A 676 32.04 23.58 -23.42
CA LEU A 676 32.73 23.14 -24.64
C LEU A 676 31.98 21.96 -25.28
N LYS A 677 31.38 22.21 -26.44
CA LYS A 677 30.97 21.16 -27.38
C LYS A 677 32.15 20.77 -28.27
N VAL A 678 32.31 19.47 -28.51
CA VAL A 678 32.97 18.94 -29.71
C VAL A 678 31.99 17.93 -30.33
N ASP A 679 31.73 18.05 -31.63
CA ASP A 679 30.60 17.40 -32.30
C ASP A 679 31.07 16.60 -33.53
N ASN A 680 30.39 15.49 -33.81
CA ASN A 680 30.44 14.66 -35.04
C ASN A 680 31.72 13.87 -35.39
N HIS A 681 31.59 12.54 -35.35
CA HIS A 681 31.68 11.71 -36.57
C HIS A 681 30.60 10.60 -36.54
N LYS A 682 29.87 10.43 -37.65
CA LYS A 682 28.89 9.34 -37.85
C LYS A 682 29.57 8.10 -38.44
N PRO A 683 28.98 6.91 -38.21
CA PRO A 683 28.64 6.10 -39.38
C PRO A 683 27.28 5.37 -39.32
N ARG A 684 26.56 5.44 -40.44
CA ARG A 684 25.80 4.37 -41.12
C ARG A 684 24.77 3.53 -40.32
N ASN A 685 23.49 3.74 -40.64
CA ASN A 685 22.47 2.70 -40.51
C ASN A 685 22.80 1.51 -41.43
N PHE A 686 22.40 0.30 -41.04
CA PHE A 686 22.16 -0.82 -41.96
C PHE A 686 20.75 -1.36 -41.75
N MET A 687 19.97 -1.42 -42.83
CA MET A 687 18.63 -1.99 -42.86
C MET A 687 18.56 -2.89 -44.11
N SER A 688 18.28 -4.18 -43.94
CA SER A 688 18.04 -5.10 -45.06
C SER A 688 16.58 -5.02 -45.52
N LYS A 689 16.40 -4.94 -46.83
CA LYS A 689 15.11 -5.01 -47.56
C LYS A 689 14.66 -6.50 -47.64
N PHE A 690 13.43 -6.89 -48.02
CA PHE A 690 12.66 -6.53 -49.23
C PHE A 690 11.16 -6.82 -49.05
N HIS A 691 10.28 -5.84 -49.39
CA HIS A 691 9.36 -5.82 -50.55
C HIS A 691 8.12 -6.75 -50.54
N TYR A 692 6.95 -6.12 -50.70
CA TYR A 692 5.81 -6.61 -51.47
C TYR A 692 5.30 -5.47 -52.37
N PRO A 693 5.00 -5.70 -53.67
CA PRO A 693 4.44 -4.69 -54.57
C PRO A 693 2.91 -4.68 -54.55
N ASN A 694 2.33 -3.51 -54.85
CA ASN A 694 0.87 -3.29 -54.86
C ASN A 694 0.31 -3.41 -56.28
N ARG A 695 -0.82 -4.13 -56.48
CA ARG A 695 -1.80 -3.90 -57.56
C ARG A 695 -3.11 -4.66 -57.33
N ASN A 696 -4.23 -3.98 -57.63
CA ASN A 696 -5.62 -4.44 -57.71
C ASN A 696 -5.97 -4.61 -59.23
N PRO A 697 -7.22 -4.84 -59.73
CA PRO A 697 -8.54 -5.11 -59.08
C PRO A 697 -9.44 -6.18 -59.82
N PHE A 698 -10.74 -6.26 -59.48
CA PHE A 698 -11.89 -6.95 -60.18
C PHE A 698 -11.90 -8.51 -60.22
N ILE A 699 -13.02 -9.25 -60.38
CA ILE A 699 -14.46 -9.13 -59.97
C ILE A 699 -15.19 -10.50 -60.20
N THR A 700 -16.39 -10.75 -59.62
CA THR A 700 -17.37 -11.87 -59.91
C THR A 700 -16.91 -13.33 -59.67
N SER A 701 -17.74 -14.39 -59.55
CA SER A 701 -19.14 -14.63 -59.04
C SER A 701 -19.47 -16.15 -59.05
N SER A 702 -20.71 -16.58 -58.72
CA SER A 702 -21.27 -17.98 -58.66
C SER A 702 -20.84 -18.82 -57.44
N ASN A 703 -21.72 -19.46 -56.65
CA ASN A 703 -22.74 -20.54 -56.88
C ASN A 703 -22.05 -21.94 -57.04
N GLU A 704 -22.53 -23.06 -56.48
CA GLU A 704 -23.85 -23.37 -55.86
C GLU A 704 -23.85 -24.63 -54.94
N LEU A 705 -24.98 -24.86 -54.23
CA LEU A 705 -25.61 -26.12 -53.77
C LEU A 705 -24.91 -27.13 -52.79
N ASN A 706 -25.58 -27.31 -51.63
CA ASN A 706 -26.07 -28.55 -50.98
C ASN A 706 -25.33 -29.91 -51.19
N SER A 707 -25.15 -30.73 -50.16
CA SER A 707 -26.27 -31.44 -49.49
C SER A 707 -25.86 -32.19 -48.20
N SER A 708 -26.86 -32.64 -47.42
CA SER A 708 -26.69 -33.24 -46.08
C SER A 708 -27.10 -34.71 -46.03
N ILE A 709 -26.33 -35.56 -45.33
CA ILE A 709 -26.76 -36.88 -44.81
C ILE A 709 -26.14 -37.08 -43.40
N GLU A 710 -26.87 -37.75 -42.51
CA GLU A 710 -26.53 -38.04 -41.11
C GLU A 710 -26.82 -39.55 -40.80
N PRO A 711 -26.75 -40.03 -39.55
CA PRO A 711 -25.61 -40.69 -38.91
C PRO A 711 -25.66 -42.24 -38.95
N LEU A 712 -24.63 -42.88 -38.38
CA LEU A 712 -24.72 -44.26 -37.86
C LEU A 712 -23.90 -44.40 -36.56
N ASN A 713 -24.26 -45.39 -35.74
CA ASN A 713 -23.85 -45.54 -34.34
C ASN A 713 -23.58 -47.03 -34.01
N LEU A 714 -22.55 -47.34 -33.20
CA LEU A 714 -22.44 -48.64 -32.52
C LEU A 714 -21.44 -48.63 -31.34
N ASP A 715 -21.75 -49.39 -30.30
CA ASP A 715 -20.97 -49.54 -29.06
C ASP A 715 -19.79 -50.52 -29.19
N GLN A 716 -18.85 -50.46 -28.22
CA GLN A 716 -18.44 -51.67 -27.50
C GLN A 716 -17.92 -51.40 -26.07
N ASN A 717 -18.26 -52.31 -25.15
CA ASN A 717 -17.81 -52.33 -23.75
C ASN A 717 -16.49 -53.11 -23.60
N LEU A 718 -15.70 -52.78 -22.57
CA LEU A 718 -15.04 -53.78 -21.71
C LEU A 718 -14.58 -53.18 -20.37
N THR A 719 -14.57 -54.01 -19.32
CA THR A 719 -14.30 -53.64 -17.92
C THR A 719 -13.17 -54.48 -17.31
N MET A 720 -12.87 -54.25 -16.01
CA MET A 720 -11.90 -54.95 -15.13
C MET A 720 -10.47 -54.37 -15.08
N VAL A 721 -9.72 -54.39 -13.95
CA VAL A 721 -10.05 -54.72 -12.54
C VAL A 721 -9.10 -54.00 -11.57
N SER A 722 -9.46 -53.90 -10.29
CA SER A 722 -8.68 -53.32 -9.19
C SER A 722 -7.59 -54.23 -8.60
N SER A 723 -6.58 -53.66 -7.92
CA SER A 723 -5.83 -54.36 -6.86
C SER A 723 -5.38 -53.41 -5.74
N ASN A 724 -5.26 -53.96 -4.52
CA ASN A 724 -4.91 -53.26 -3.27
C ASN A 724 -4.01 -54.18 -2.42
N SER A 725 -2.86 -53.69 -1.94
CA SER A 725 -2.03 -54.25 -0.86
C SER A 725 -0.90 -53.24 -0.55
N VAL A 726 -0.58 -52.77 0.65
CA VAL A 726 -0.75 -53.21 2.07
C VAL A 726 0.27 -54.26 2.54
N LEU A 727 0.88 -53.99 3.70
CA LEU A 727 2.02 -54.66 4.37
C LEU A 727 3.41 -54.40 3.73
N SER A 728 4.51 -54.39 4.49
CA SER A 728 4.67 -54.65 5.94
C SER A 728 4.97 -53.40 6.77
#